data_AF-A0A812PU63-F1
#
_entry.id   AF-A0A812PU63-F1
#
_cell.length_a   1.000
_cell.length_b   1.000
_cell.length_c   1.000
_cell.angle_alpha   90.00
_cell.angle_beta   90.00
_cell.angle_gamma   90.00
#
_symmetry.space_group_name_H-M   'P 1'
#
loop_
_entity.id
_entity.type
_entity.pdbx_description
1 polymer ?
#
loop_
_entity_poly.entity_id
_entity_poly.type
_entity_poly.pdbx_seq_one_letter_code
_entity_poly.pdbx_strand_id
1 'polypeptide(L)'
;MWTVLQWYMTRDAFIGGLCFKIIKPTTMFKGGKPCISAEEADELLSYAEVGFQQDLKDRRKQPAFIAMAHHFVSHAWRYNYNNFLDALATWDAQKGSDVTTYFWVDAFVVNQHIADTYPMEWWSTRFAQAVGDVGSTILVSMPWEDPAPLKRVWVIWEIFCVHQTGARFDIAMPKKELDGFRAALITSFTKVQTALSKVDVELSSAFHKSHQDMVHDEIRRTIGFTKLNEMVQLRMTRWLIGMATRELQSMKEHASEANWKDRMGLQDNLARMLRESGNFSGAEFYFKELLKEVEDKQGKEDAMTMSALNQLAVTLQKANHIDEAMERHRDCLQRRRQVLGENHEETLQSVSNLAVLLSLRRPLTVEIFDEARSLYSLAVKGREATIGAKDPRTLYTQSNFARFLSEAPEPSTQLFEESEQLHARAVENLTAALQQGHPLTLASLHNQACSWIDRCLFEEGSLKGPRVDKAVEQLRLVHKLRIEKLGKEHPDTQQTEKKISEISHLQKQMEKEGGNNANMEAFATWQDLFKAHFEEVSTAEQFKQVRSYMFDTGADLVFDDLLHAGFLDEDGMLTTGMQPYNFMARIITGDTVQRKCQIEQEYLGAHSSRFIIAHNKPESEDMWSSSDPSWLGKASMSKNHRFLAFKDLRWEFCNILAIGIDSGSAHGLAKLQEMKNAATHWVKHAPGWSPPDKTAFLLAVWPLTGVPCLHLHIVDLACSGPSYERLRRKLLPLDDAIRVLEEEVKERPRDARP
;
A
#
# COMPACT_ATOMS: atom_id res chain seq x y z
N MET A 1 16.95 -53.30 21.87
CA MET A 1 17.29 -52.05 21.15
C MET A 1 16.88 -50.80 21.92
N TRP A 2 15.70 -50.74 22.55
CA TRP A 2 15.39 -49.73 23.60
C TRP A 2 16.46 -49.66 24.71
N THR A 3 17.15 -50.77 24.98
CA THR A 3 18.20 -50.89 26.01
C THR A 3 19.58 -50.31 25.63
N VAL A 4 19.83 -49.99 24.35
CA VAL A 4 21.13 -49.43 23.90
C VAL A 4 21.08 -47.91 23.77
N LEU A 5 19.91 -47.35 23.43
CA LEU A 5 19.68 -45.90 23.37
C LEU A 5 19.59 -45.25 24.77
N GLN A 6 19.28 -46.02 25.81
CA GLN A 6 19.12 -45.50 27.18
C GLN A 6 20.45 -45.21 27.90
N TRP A 7 21.61 -45.35 27.23
CA TRP A 7 22.86 -45.62 27.92
C TRP A 7 24.06 -44.75 27.57
N TYR A 8 23.84 -43.77 26.69
CA TYR A 8 24.82 -42.71 26.42
C TYR A 8 24.59 -41.45 27.27
N MET A 9 23.75 -41.52 28.31
CA MET A 9 23.56 -40.44 29.25
C MET A 9 24.28 -40.76 30.56
N THR A 10 25.52 -40.29 30.68
CA THR A 10 26.07 -40.01 32.00
C THR A 10 25.34 -38.80 32.58
N ARG A 11 25.09 -38.83 33.89
CA ARG A 11 24.36 -37.81 34.66
C ARG A 11 24.95 -36.40 34.54
N ASP A 12 26.15 -36.28 33.99
CA ASP A 12 26.94 -35.05 33.90
C ASP A 12 27.40 -34.73 32.46
N ALA A 13 26.92 -35.47 31.43
CA ALA A 13 27.19 -35.12 30.02
C ALA A 13 26.17 -34.08 29.55
N PHE A 14 26.66 -32.84 29.48
CA PHE A 14 25.95 -31.58 29.45
C PHE A 14 25.26 -31.21 28.12
N ILE A 15 24.75 -32.20 27.36
CA ILE A 15 23.87 -32.20 26.16
C ILE A 15 24.36 -33.27 25.18
N GLY A 16 23.77 -34.46 25.23
CA GLY A 16 24.11 -35.56 24.33
C GLY A 16 23.05 -35.71 23.24
N GLY A 17 23.36 -35.31 22.00
CA GLY A 17 22.65 -35.80 20.82
C GLY A 17 23.42 -36.97 20.19
N LEU A 18 22.72 -37.91 19.55
CA LEU A 18 23.35 -39.05 18.88
C LEU A 18 23.60 -38.70 17.42
N CYS A 19 24.87 -38.62 17.02
CA CYS A 19 25.24 -38.57 15.61
C CYS A 19 25.41 -39.98 15.08
N PHE A 20 24.60 -40.38 14.09
CA PHE A 20 24.71 -41.71 13.48
C PHE A 20 24.60 -41.66 11.96
N LYS A 21 25.18 -42.71 11.35
CA LYS A 21 24.94 -43.10 9.96
C LYS A 21 23.83 -44.14 9.93
N ILE A 22 22.90 -44.03 8.98
CA ILE A 22 21.95 -45.11 8.72
C ILE A 22 22.72 -46.23 8.00
N ILE A 23 23.06 -47.28 8.72
CA ILE A 23 23.65 -48.50 8.17
C ILE A 23 22.47 -49.44 7.84
N LYS A 24 22.37 -49.91 6.59
CA LYS A 24 21.35 -50.89 6.19
C LYS A 24 21.32 -52.04 7.21
N PRO A 25 20.14 -52.54 7.63
CA PRO A 25 19.99 -53.35 8.83
C PRO A 25 20.54 -54.77 8.62
N THR A 26 21.82 -54.96 8.93
CA THR A 26 22.39 -56.26 9.27
C THR A 26 23.48 -56.02 10.34
N THR A 27 23.36 -56.72 11.47
CA THR A 27 24.34 -56.86 12.58
C THR A 27 24.41 -55.74 13.65
N MET A 28 23.91 -56.00 14.86
CA MET A 28 24.73 -56.22 16.08
C MET A 28 23.93 -56.34 17.40
N PHE A 29 24.47 -57.14 18.33
CA PHE A 29 23.89 -57.76 19.54
C PHE A 29 24.36 -57.13 20.89
N LYS A 30 23.65 -57.52 21.98
CA LYS A 30 24.05 -57.86 23.39
C LYS A 30 24.88 -56.92 24.30
N GLY A 31 24.31 -56.56 25.47
CA GLY A 31 24.95 -56.74 26.81
C GLY A 31 25.37 -55.53 27.69
N GLY A 32 24.54 -55.16 28.69
CA GLY A 32 24.86 -55.00 30.15
C GLY A 32 25.84 -53.95 30.79
N LYS A 33 25.26 -53.13 31.72
CA LYS A 33 25.66 -52.31 32.95
C LYS A 33 26.82 -51.23 33.08
N PRO A 34 26.56 -50.00 33.67
CA PRO A 34 27.19 -48.69 33.35
C PRO A 34 28.16 -48.10 34.43
N CYS A 35 28.82 -46.96 34.12
CA CYS A 35 29.43 -45.90 34.99
C CYS A 35 30.58 -45.14 34.27
N ILE A 36 30.60 -43.77 34.27
CA ILE A 36 31.73 -42.80 34.44
C ILE A 36 31.17 -41.37 34.82
N SER A 37 31.88 -40.60 35.65
CA SER A 37 31.65 -39.21 36.15
C SER A 37 32.34 -38.13 35.30
N ALA A 38 31.85 -36.88 35.29
CA ALA A 38 32.48 -35.74 34.60
C ALA A 38 32.78 -34.57 35.53
N GLU A 39 34.03 -34.09 35.52
CA GLU A 39 34.44 -32.77 35.99
C GLU A 39 35.28 -32.12 34.88
N GLU A 40 35.08 -30.81 34.69
CA GLU A 40 35.81 -29.86 33.82
C GLU A 40 35.38 -29.73 32.34
N ALA A 41 34.52 -28.75 32.06
CA ALA A 41 34.47 -28.04 30.77
C ALA A 41 33.85 -26.64 30.96
N ASP A 42 34.70 -25.65 31.21
CA ASP A 42 34.37 -24.23 31.12
C ASP A 42 35.02 -23.64 29.84
N GLU A 43 34.30 -22.69 29.22
CA GLU A 43 34.67 -21.78 28.12
C GLU A 43 34.53 -22.21 26.61
N LEU A 44 33.63 -21.48 25.93
CA LEU A 44 33.78 -20.86 24.59
C LEU A 44 34.01 -21.69 23.31
N LEU A 45 33.26 -22.78 23.06
CA LEU A 45 33.20 -23.42 21.72
C LEU A 45 31.75 -23.69 21.27
N SER A 46 31.50 -23.63 19.96
CA SER A 46 30.21 -24.08 19.40
C SER A 46 30.19 -25.61 19.31
N TYR A 47 29.03 -26.25 19.49
CA TYR A 47 28.95 -27.71 19.68
C TYR A 47 29.43 -28.54 18.49
N ALA A 48 29.44 -27.97 17.28
CA ALA A 48 30.08 -28.59 16.12
C ALA A 48 31.58 -28.82 16.37
N GLU A 49 32.25 -27.99 17.18
CA GLU A 49 33.67 -28.08 17.48
C GLU A 49 33.98 -28.92 18.74
N VAL A 50 33.10 -28.90 19.76
CA VAL A 50 33.36 -29.57 21.07
C VAL A 50 33.50 -31.09 20.95
N GLY A 51 32.68 -31.76 20.14
CA GLY A 51 32.74 -33.22 19.99
C GLY A 51 34.00 -33.71 19.27
N PHE A 52 34.56 -32.90 18.37
CA PHE A 52 35.77 -33.23 17.61
C PHE A 52 37.06 -32.84 18.34
N GLN A 53 37.05 -31.74 19.10
CA GLN A 53 38.25 -31.22 19.76
C GLN A 53 38.60 -31.93 21.08
N GLN A 54 37.65 -32.65 21.72
CA GLN A 54 37.89 -33.28 23.02
C GLN A 54 38.34 -34.75 22.99
N ASP A 55 38.57 -35.35 21.81
CA ASP A 55 39.05 -36.74 21.67
C ASP A 55 38.22 -37.76 22.50
N LEU A 56 36.91 -37.46 22.66
CA LEU A 56 35.97 -38.23 23.47
C LEU A 56 35.87 -39.65 22.91
N LYS A 57 36.08 -40.65 23.78
CA LYS A 57 36.12 -42.06 23.39
C LYS A 57 35.02 -42.85 24.11
N ASP A 58 34.38 -43.75 23.39
CA ASP A 58 33.45 -44.72 23.96
C ASP A 58 34.20 -45.77 24.81
N ARG A 59 33.46 -46.66 25.48
CA ARG A 59 34.04 -47.73 26.32
C ARG A 59 34.96 -48.70 25.56
N ARG A 60 34.90 -48.74 24.23
CA ARG A 60 35.78 -49.54 23.36
C ARG A 60 36.97 -48.74 22.84
N LYS A 61 37.18 -47.52 23.34
CA LYS A 61 38.20 -46.56 22.89
C LYS A 61 37.99 -46.08 21.45
N GLN A 62 36.78 -46.21 20.92
CA GLN A 62 36.43 -45.65 19.62
C GLN A 62 35.97 -44.19 19.78
N PRO A 63 36.14 -43.33 18.77
CA PRO A 63 35.64 -41.96 18.84
C PRO A 63 34.14 -41.93 19.15
N ALA A 64 33.74 -41.13 20.15
CA ALA A 64 32.35 -40.93 20.55
C ALA A 64 31.54 -40.21 19.45
N PHE A 65 32.22 -39.46 18.58
CA PHE A 65 31.66 -38.81 17.41
C PHE A 65 32.28 -39.41 16.14
N ILE A 66 31.41 -39.94 15.27
CA ILE A 66 31.83 -40.69 14.08
C ILE A 66 32.15 -39.73 12.91
N ALA A 67 31.46 -38.59 12.85
CA ALA A 67 31.67 -37.51 11.88
C ALA A 67 30.84 -36.28 12.26
N MET A 68 31.09 -35.14 11.59
CA MET A 68 30.24 -33.96 11.68
C MET A 68 28.85 -34.27 11.14
N ALA A 69 27.82 -33.76 11.81
CA ALA A 69 26.45 -33.92 11.35
C ALA A 69 26.18 -33.02 10.15
N HIS A 70 25.55 -33.59 9.13
CA HIS A 70 25.10 -32.86 7.96
C HIS A 70 23.70 -32.25 8.17
N HIS A 71 22.90 -32.88 9.03
CA HIS A 71 21.51 -32.53 9.27
C HIS A 71 21.13 -32.70 10.74
N PHE A 72 20.53 -31.67 11.33
CA PHE A 72 19.78 -31.75 12.59
C PHE A 72 18.43 -32.43 12.31
N VAL A 73 17.94 -33.31 13.19
CA VAL A 73 16.67 -34.01 13.01
C VAL A 73 15.68 -33.64 14.11
N SER A 74 14.60 -32.97 13.69
CA SER A 74 13.41 -32.66 14.49
C SER A 74 12.40 -33.82 14.41
N HIS A 75 11.80 -34.22 15.55
CA HIS A 75 10.82 -35.31 15.56
C HIS A 75 9.83 -35.31 16.75
N ALA A 76 8.82 -36.18 16.68
CA ALA A 76 7.92 -36.48 17.81
C ALA A 76 8.30 -37.77 18.55
N TRP A 77 8.06 -37.84 19.87
CA TRP A 77 8.41 -39.01 20.71
C TRP A 77 7.60 -40.27 20.40
N ARG A 78 6.35 -40.11 19.95
CA ARG A 78 5.41 -41.24 19.82
C ARG A 78 5.57 -42.02 18.52
N TYR A 79 6.67 -41.80 17.81
CA TYR A 79 6.92 -42.46 16.54
C TYR A 79 7.48 -43.87 16.73
N ASN A 80 6.96 -44.78 15.91
CA ASN A 80 7.59 -46.08 15.76
C ASN A 80 9.00 -45.86 15.20
N TYR A 81 10.00 -46.42 15.88
CA TYR A 81 11.41 -46.26 15.54
C TYR A 81 11.72 -46.70 14.10
N ASN A 82 11.07 -47.75 13.59
CA ASN A 82 11.25 -48.22 12.22
C ASN A 82 10.73 -47.18 11.22
N ASN A 83 9.59 -46.56 11.50
CA ASN A 83 9.04 -45.51 10.63
C ASN A 83 9.93 -44.26 10.66
N PHE A 84 10.50 -43.92 11.81
CA PHE A 84 11.44 -42.81 11.93
C PHE A 84 12.70 -43.03 11.07
N LEU A 85 13.31 -44.21 11.16
CA LEU A 85 14.46 -44.55 10.32
C LEU A 85 14.11 -44.66 8.84
N ASP A 86 12.95 -45.24 8.52
CA ASP A 86 12.46 -45.35 7.14
C ASP A 86 12.25 -43.96 6.52
N ALA A 87 11.78 -42.98 7.30
CA ALA A 87 11.64 -41.60 6.85
C ALA A 87 12.97 -40.98 6.44
N LEU A 88 13.99 -41.09 7.31
CA LEU A 88 15.32 -40.54 7.03
C LEU A 88 16.01 -41.30 5.88
N ALA A 89 15.87 -42.62 5.81
CA ALA A 89 16.41 -43.43 4.73
C ALA A 89 15.75 -43.11 3.38
N THR A 90 14.43 -42.90 3.38
CA THR A 90 13.67 -42.50 2.18
C THR A 90 14.14 -41.13 1.71
N TRP A 91 14.28 -40.16 2.62
CA TRP A 91 14.75 -38.82 2.30
C TRP A 91 16.19 -38.81 1.76
N ASP A 92 17.10 -39.59 2.36
CA ASP A 92 18.49 -39.71 1.91
C ASP A 92 18.57 -40.33 0.51
N ALA A 93 17.78 -41.38 0.26
CA ALA A 93 17.69 -42.02 -1.05
C ALA A 93 17.17 -41.08 -2.14
N GLN A 94 16.27 -40.14 -1.82
CA GLN A 94 15.76 -39.15 -2.78
C GLN A 94 16.81 -38.14 -3.24
N LYS A 95 17.91 -37.96 -2.49
CA LYS A 95 19.00 -37.06 -2.90
C LYS A 95 19.93 -37.66 -3.95
N GLY A 96 19.96 -39.00 -4.07
CA GLY A 96 20.85 -39.68 -5.03
C GLY A 96 22.34 -39.39 -4.83
N SER A 97 22.77 -39.05 -3.61
CA SER A 97 24.17 -38.75 -3.31
C SER A 97 24.93 -39.99 -2.86
N ASP A 98 26.12 -40.20 -3.42
CA ASP A 98 27.05 -41.24 -2.95
C ASP A 98 27.79 -40.84 -1.64
N VAL A 99 27.56 -39.62 -1.16
CA VAL A 99 28.18 -39.11 0.08
C VAL A 99 27.48 -39.73 1.28
N THR A 100 28.27 -40.20 2.25
CA THR A 100 27.71 -40.69 3.52
C THR A 100 27.09 -39.53 4.30
N THR A 101 25.77 -39.56 4.46
CA THR A 101 25.02 -38.60 5.27
C THR A 101 25.06 -38.97 6.76
N TYR A 102 25.22 -37.95 7.61
CA TYR A 102 25.23 -38.08 9.07
C TYR A 102 24.11 -37.22 9.64
N PHE A 103 23.30 -37.83 10.50
CA PHE A 103 22.17 -37.16 11.14
C PHE A 103 22.50 -36.95 12.60
N TRP A 104 22.30 -35.72 13.08
CA TRP A 104 22.23 -35.43 14.49
C TRP A 104 20.78 -35.53 14.91
N VAL A 105 20.45 -36.61 15.61
CA VAL A 105 19.11 -36.75 16.20
C VAL A 105 19.16 -36.19 17.58
N ASP A 106 18.27 -35.23 17.81
CA ASP A 106 18.13 -34.63 19.09
C ASP A 106 17.66 -35.66 20.15
N ALA A 107 18.54 -35.98 21.09
CA ALA A 107 18.23 -36.79 22.26
C ALA A 107 17.94 -35.95 23.52
N PHE A 108 17.73 -34.63 23.38
CA PHE A 108 17.16 -33.73 24.41
C PHE A 108 15.87 -34.28 24.97
N VAL A 109 15.04 -34.88 24.12
CA VAL A 109 14.62 -36.27 24.35
C VAL A 109 14.44 -36.67 25.82
N VAL A 110 15.54 -37.20 26.33
CA VAL A 110 15.60 -37.88 27.61
C VAL A 110 16.13 -36.96 28.73
N ASN A 111 16.63 -35.76 28.38
CA ASN A 111 17.08 -34.72 29.31
C ASN A 111 16.09 -33.55 29.50
N GLN A 112 14.89 -33.58 28.89
CA GLN A 112 13.85 -32.55 29.12
C GLN A 112 13.48 -32.44 30.61
N HIS A 113 13.72 -33.46 31.42
CA HIS A 113 13.47 -33.45 32.87
C HIS A 113 14.40 -32.52 33.69
N ILE A 114 15.39 -31.89 33.06
CA ILE A 114 16.29 -30.89 33.66
C ILE A 114 16.28 -29.56 32.89
N ALA A 115 15.33 -29.30 31.98
CA ALA A 115 15.30 -28.01 31.27
C ALA A 115 15.12 -26.80 32.22
N ASP A 116 14.52 -27.02 33.40
CA ASP A 116 14.40 -26.02 34.47
C ASP A 116 15.76 -25.56 35.06
N THR A 117 16.88 -26.23 34.77
CA THR A 117 18.21 -25.86 35.32
C THR A 117 18.96 -24.81 34.50
N TYR A 118 18.48 -24.39 33.33
CA TYR A 118 19.20 -23.44 32.46
C TYR A 118 18.41 -22.17 32.15
N PRO A 119 19.04 -20.98 32.21
CA PRO A 119 18.38 -19.72 31.90
C PRO A 119 18.02 -19.63 30.41
N MET A 120 16.94 -18.91 30.12
CA MET A 120 16.34 -18.76 28.80
C MET A 120 17.31 -18.23 27.73
N GLU A 121 18.23 -17.33 28.10
CA GLU A 121 19.29 -16.81 27.24
C GLU A 121 20.24 -17.88 26.70
N TRP A 122 20.44 -18.96 27.46
CA TRP A 122 21.25 -20.09 27.02
C TRP A 122 20.57 -20.82 25.84
N TRP A 123 19.25 -21.05 25.93
CA TRP A 123 18.47 -21.74 24.89
C TRP A 123 18.32 -20.93 23.61
N SER A 124 18.10 -19.61 23.73
CA SER A 124 17.96 -18.72 22.57
C SER A 124 19.27 -18.47 21.83
N THR A 125 20.42 -18.63 22.48
CA THR A 125 21.72 -18.40 21.85
C THR A 125 22.40 -19.69 21.41
N ARG A 126 22.61 -20.65 22.32
CA ARG A 126 23.46 -21.84 22.04
C ARG A 126 22.78 -22.87 21.15
N PHE A 127 21.51 -23.16 21.40
CA PHE A 127 20.77 -24.11 20.56
C PHE A 127 20.53 -23.56 19.17
N ALA A 128 20.12 -22.29 19.07
CA ALA A 128 19.97 -21.61 17.78
C ALA A 128 21.29 -21.63 17.00
N GLN A 129 22.41 -21.31 17.65
CA GLN A 129 23.74 -21.37 17.02
C GLN A 129 24.08 -22.78 16.53
N ALA A 130 23.82 -23.83 17.30
CA ALA A 130 24.05 -25.21 16.86
C ALA A 130 23.22 -25.59 15.61
N VAL A 131 21.95 -25.17 15.54
CA VAL A 131 21.11 -25.35 14.33
C VAL A 131 21.71 -24.60 13.13
N GLY A 132 22.23 -23.39 13.37
CA GLY A 132 22.92 -22.59 12.35
C GLY A 132 24.22 -23.22 11.86
N ASP A 133 25.04 -23.73 12.77
CA ASP A 133 26.33 -24.36 12.47
C ASP A 133 26.16 -25.63 11.63
N VAL A 134 25.12 -26.44 11.92
CA VAL A 134 24.76 -27.59 11.06
C VAL A 134 24.20 -27.13 9.72
N GLY A 135 23.49 -25.99 9.69
CA GLY A 135 23.01 -25.34 8.47
C GLY A 135 21.86 -26.07 7.76
N SER A 136 21.38 -27.20 8.31
CA SER A 136 20.26 -27.96 7.76
C SER A 136 19.52 -28.74 8.82
N THR A 137 18.19 -28.66 8.79
CA THR A 137 17.26 -29.34 9.69
C THR A 137 16.23 -30.15 8.89
N ILE A 138 15.97 -31.38 9.34
CA ILE A 138 14.98 -32.29 8.79
C ILE A 138 13.90 -32.54 9.84
N LEU A 139 12.65 -32.24 9.50
CA LEU A 139 11.50 -32.62 10.29
C LEU A 139 11.00 -34.00 9.87
N VAL A 140 11.08 -35.00 10.74
CA VAL A 140 10.37 -36.27 10.52
C VAL A 140 8.90 -36.06 10.86
N SER A 141 8.02 -36.14 9.87
CA SER A 141 6.58 -35.85 10.02
C SER A 141 5.71 -37.02 9.58
N MET A 142 4.81 -37.46 10.46
CA MET A 142 3.79 -38.48 10.20
C MET A 142 2.69 -38.47 11.29
N PRO A 143 1.43 -38.82 10.96
CA PRO A 143 0.91 -38.93 9.60
C PRO A 143 0.85 -37.55 8.92
N TRP A 144 0.94 -37.49 7.59
CA TRP A 144 0.95 -36.18 6.91
C TRP A 144 -0.40 -35.42 7.03
N GLU A 145 -1.52 -36.15 7.18
CA GLU A 145 -2.88 -35.57 7.33
C GLU A 145 -3.10 -34.85 8.67
N ASP A 146 -2.27 -35.18 9.65
CA ASP A 146 -2.27 -34.59 10.98
C ASP A 146 -0.82 -34.54 11.49
N PRO A 147 -0.05 -33.49 11.13
CA PRO A 147 1.38 -33.42 11.39
C PRO A 147 1.65 -33.26 12.90
N ALA A 148 1.67 -34.38 13.61
CA ALA A 148 1.86 -34.48 15.05
C ALA A 148 3.06 -33.69 15.61
N PRO A 149 4.22 -33.58 14.93
CA PRO A 149 5.35 -32.80 15.44
C PRO A 149 5.02 -31.31 15.54
N LEU A 150 4.25 -30.77 14.59
CA LEU A 150 3.88 -29.35 14.55
C LEU A 150 2.90 -28.95 15.67
N LYS A 151 2.40 -29.93 16.45
CA LYS A 151 1.63 -29.69 17.68
C LYS A 151 2.50 -29.63 18.93
N ARG A 152 3.81 -29.83 18.80
CA ARG A 152 4.76 -29.84 19.93
C ARG A 152 5.52 -28.53 19.98
N VAL A 153 5.51 -27.89 21.15
CA VAL A 153 6.11 -26.57 21.33
C VAL A 153 7.63 -26.55 21.02
N TRP A 154 8.34 -27.64 21.35
CA TRP A 154 9.76 -27.78 21.07
C TRP A 154 10.09 -27.91 19.58
N VAL A 155 9.23 -28.58 18.80
CA VAL A 155 9.41 -28.65 17.34
C VAL A 155 9.19 -27.28 16.72
N ILE A 156 8.24 -26.49 17.25
CA ILE A 156 8.08 -25.11 16.80
C ILE A 156 9.32 -24.26 17.13
N TRP A 157 9.90 -24.44 18.32
CA TRP A 157 11.14 -23.77 18.70
C TRP A 157 12.30 -24.11 17.76
N GLU A 158 12.43 -25.37 17.37
CA GLU A 158 13.43 -25.81 16.39
C GLU A 158 13.22 -25.13 15.03
N ILE A 159 11.98 -25.08 14.53
CA ILE A 159 11.66 -24.38 13.27
C ILE A 159 11.95 -22.87 13.37
N PHE A 160 11.70 -22.27 14.55
CA PHE A 160 12.06 -20.89 14.84
C PHE A 160 13.58 -20.67 14.79
N CYS A 161 14.37 -21.56 15.37
CA CYS A 161 15.84 -21.51 15.30
C CYS A 161 16.35 -21.66 13.86
N VAL A 162 15.75 -22.54 13.06
CA VAL A 162 16.05 -22.70 11.63
C VAL A 162 15.80 -21.40 10.87
N HIS A 163 14.74 -20.66 11.23
CA HIS A 163 14.49 -19.35 10.64
C HIS A 163 15.55 -18.33 11.04
N GLN A 164 15.84 -18.19 12.34
CA GLN A 164 16.81 -17.21 12.83
C GLN A 164 18.19 -17.37 12.20
N THR A 165 18.62 -18.61 11.99
CA THR A 165 19.95 -18.91 11.43
C THR A 165 20.00 -18.98 9.91
N GLY A 166 18.85 -18.95 9.23
CA GLY A 166 18.78 -19.15 7.78
C GLY A 166 19.08 -20.59 7.34
N ALA A 167 19.13 -21.55 8.26
CA ALA A 167 19.36 -22.95 7.95
C ALA A 167 18.30 -23.52 6.98
N ARG A 168 18.69 -24.55 6.23
CA ARG A 168 17.76 -25.26 5.33
C ARG A 168 16.77 -26.08 6.13
N PHE A 169 15.52 -26.12 5.68
CA PHE A 169 14.44 -26.90 6.30
C PHE A 169 13.88 -27.89 5.30
N ASP A 170 13.89 -29.17 5.65
CA ASP A 170 13.31 -30.26 4.87
C ASP A 170 12.37 -31.09 5.74
N ILE A 171 11.44 -31.80 5.10
CA ILE A 171 10.55 -32.77 5.77
C ILE A 171 10.84 -34.16 5.23
N ALA A 172 10.99 -35.11 6.14
CA ALA A 172 11.14 -36.53 5.86
C ALA A 172 9.87 -37.29 6.30
N MET A 173 9.41 -38.21 5.47
CA MET A 173 8.27 -39.07 5.73
C MET A 173 8.63 -40.52 5.39
N PRO A 174 8.09 -41.52 6.12
CA PRO A 174 8.20 -42.92 5.71
C PRO A 174 7.67 -43.10 4.28
N LYS A 175 8.18 -44.08 3.53
CA LYS A 175 7.82 -44.25 2.11
C LYS A 175 6.32 -44.31 1.88
N LYS A 176 5.60 -45.06 2.72
CA LYS A 176 4.14 -45.21 2.65
C LYS A 176 3.39 -43.87 2.85
N GLU A 177 3.84 -43.06 3.82
CA GLU A 177 3.26 -41.75 4.08
C GLU A 177 3.55 -40.78 2.92
N LEU A 178 4.77 -40.83 2.40
CA LEU A 178 5.20 -40.01 1.27
C LEU A 178 4.44 -40.32 -0.01
N ASP A 179 4.20 -41.60 -0.30
CA ASP A 179 3.41 -42.03 -1.46
C ASP A 179 1.94 -41.61 -1.30
N GLY A 180 1.38 -41.71 -0.09
CA GLY A 180 0.05 -41.19 0.22
C GLY A 180 -0.04 -39.66 0.08
N PHE A 181 1.00 -38.95 0.51
CA PHE A 181 1.12 -37.50 0.37
C PHE A 181 1.19 -37.08 -1.10
N ARG A 182 2.01 -37.75 -1.91
CA ARG A 182 2.10 -37.54 -3.37
C ARG A 182 0.76 -37.76 -4.06
N ALA A 183 0.07 -38.85 -3.73
CA ALA A 183 -1.26 -39.11 -4.28
C ALA A 183 -2.25 -37.98 -3.89
N ALA A 184 -2.15 -37.46 -2.67
CA ALA A 184 -2.98 -36.35 -2.21
C ALA A 184 -2.67 -35.01 -2.90
N LEU A 185 -1.41 -34.73 -3.26
CA LEU A 185 -1.05 -33.56 -4.06
C LEU A 185 -1.75 -33.53 -5.43
N ILE A 186 -2.13 -34.70 -5.95
CA ILE A 186 -2.79 -34.85 -7.25
C ILE A 186 -4.32 -34.88 -7.06
N THR A 187 -4.79 -35.79 -6.21
CA THR A 187 -6.21 -36.19 -6.16
C THR A 187 -7.00 -35.57 -5.01
N SER A 188 -6.34 -34.95 -4.03
CA SER A 188 -6.98 -34.50 -2.79
C SER A 188 -6.26 -33.30 -2.17
N PHE A 189 -5.97 -32.29 -2.98
CA PHE A 189 -5.21 -31.12 -2.55
C PHE A 189 -5.84 -30.39 -1.35
N THR A 190 -7.17 -30.37 -1.27
CA THR A 190 -7.91 -29.82 -0.12
C THR A 190 -7.53 -30.51 1.20
N LYS A 191 -7.20 -31.81 1.18
CA LYS A 191 -6.70 -32.51 2.38
C LYS A 191 -5.32 -32.00 2.80
N VAL A 192 -4.44 -31.71 1.83
CA VAL A 192 -3.12 -31.11 2.07
C VAL A 192 -3.28 -29.71 2.68
N GLN A 193 -4.13 -28.86 2.10
CA GLN A 193 -4.45 -27.55 2.67
C GLN A 193 -5.04 -27.65 4.09
N THR A 194 -5.94 -28.61 4.30
CA THR A 194 -6.55 -28.86 5.62
C THR A 194 -5.52 -29.35 6.63
N ALA A 195 -4.54 -30.16 6.22
CA ALA A 195 -3.47 -30.60 7.11
C ALA A 195 -2.57 -29.42 7.54
N LEU A 196 -2.29 -28.49 6.63
CA LEU A 196 -1.52 -27.27 6.94
C LEU A 196 -2.29 -26.29 7.81
N SER A 197 -3.61 -26.13 7.59
CA SER A 197 -4.42 -25.18 8.36
C SER A 197 -4.62 -25.60 9.82
N LYS A 198 -4.41 -26.88 10.15
CA LYS A 198 -4.39 -27.38 11.53
C LYS A 198 -3.12 -26.99 12.30
N VAL A 199 -2.12 -26.45 11.63
CA VAL A 199 -0.87 -26.03 12.28
C VAL A 199 -1.11 -24.67 12.92
N ASP A 200 -1.23 -24.68 14.24
CA ASP A 200 -1.32 -23.49 15.06
C ASP A 200 -0.30 -23.59 16.21
N VAL A 201 0.68 -22.69 16.17
CA VAL A 201 1.75 -22.60 17.15
C VAL A 201 1.21 -22.28 18.55
N GLU A 202 0.13 -21.51 18.66
CA GLU A 202 -0.44 -21.15 19.96
C GLU A 202 -1.07 -22.36 20.65
N LEU A 203 -1.60 -23.31 19.87
CA LEU A 203 -2.14 -24.58 20.36
C LEU A 203 -1.07 -25.64 20.62
N SER A 204 0.21 -25.33 20.42
CA SER A 204 1.31 -26.27 20.65
C SER A 204 1.49 -26.58 22.14
N SER A 205 1.89 -27.82 22.44
CA SER A 205 1.99 -28.33 23.81
C SER A 205 3.33 -29.02 24.12
N ALA A 206 3.68 -29.07 25.41
CA ALA A 206 4.76 -29.89 25.95
C ALA A 206 4.23 -30.82 27.05
N PHE A 207 5.04 -31.82 27.41
CA PHE A 207 4.73 -32.72 28.53
C PHE A 207 4.71 -31.99 29.88
N HIS A 208 5.64 -31.04 30.08
CA HIS A 208 5.66 -30.17 31.26
C HIS A 208 5.11 -28.79 30.90
N LYS A 209 4.17 -28.29 31.71
CA LYS A 209 3.53 -26.99 31.52
C LYS A 209 4.53 -25.84 31.64
N SER A 210 5.53 -25.95 32.53
CA SER A 210 6.64 -24.99 32.65
C SER A 210 7.37 -24.76 31.33
N HIS A 211 7.67 -25.81 30.57
CA HIS A 211 8.36 -25.69 29.28
C HIS A 211 7.47 -25.08 28.20
N GLN A 212 6.17 -25.41 28.21
CA GLN A 212 5.21 -24.78 27.30
C GLN A 212 5.14 -23.28 27.59
N ASP A 213 4.94 -22.91 28.85
CA ASP A 213 4.81 -21.51 29.26
C ASP A 213 6.09 -20.74 28.95
N MET A 214 7.27 -21.32 29.22
CA MET A 214 8.57 -20.74 28.87
C MET A 214 8.70 -20.40 27.38
N VAL A 215 8.41 -21.36 26.49
CA VAL A 215 8.53 -21.11 25.04
C VAL A 215 7.43 -20.15 24.55
N HIS A 216 6.21 -20.27 25.07
CA HIS A 216 5.10 -19.38 24.73
C HIS A 216 5.34 -17.95 25.20
N ASP A 217 5.89 -17.75 26.39
CA ASP A 217 6.29 -16.44 26.92
C ASP A 217 7.36 -15.80 26.03
N GLU A 218 8.35 -16.58 25.60
CA GLU A 218 9.41 -16.07 24.72
C GLU A 218 8.87 -15.69 23.33
N ILE A 219 7.99 -16.51 22.76
CA ILE A 219 7.33 -16.20 21.49
C ILE A 219 6.55 -14.88 21.64
N ARG A 220 5.79 -14.71 22.73
CA ARG A 220 5.06 -13.46 23.01
C ARG A 220 5.98 -12.25 23.14
N ARG A 221 7.15 -12.42 23.77
CA ARG A 221 8.14 -11.35 23.98
C ARG A 221 8.87 -10.93 22.70
N THR A 222 9.09 -11.86 21.77
CA THR A 222 9.94 -11.63 20.59
C THR A 222 9.15 -11.35 19.32
N ILE A 223 8.63 -12.39 18.66
CA ILE A 223 8.02 -12.32 17.33
C ILE A 223 6.49 -12.27 17.38
N GLY A 224 5.88 -12.78 18.46
CA GLY A 224 4.44 -12.99 18.59
C GLY A 224 3.94 -14.23 17.84
N PHE A 225 2.83 -14.80 18.29
CA PHE A 225 2.26 -16.04 17.72
C PHE A 225 1.83 -15.89 16.26
N THR A 226 1.23 -14.75 15.89
CA THR A 226 0.74 -14.51 14.52
C THR A 226 1.87 -14.59 13.50
N LYS A 227 2.95 -13.82 13.70
CA LYS A 227 4.11 -13.81 12.79
C LYS A 227 4.83 -15.14 12.77
N LEU A 228 4.90 -15.84 13.91
CA LEU A 228 5.49 -17.17 13.96
C LEU A 228 4.64 -18.20 13.18
N ASN A 229 3.31 -18.14 13.29
CA ASN A 229 2.40 -18.96 12.49
C ASN A 229 2.59 -18.72 11.00
N GLU A 230 2.60 -17.45 10.56
CA GLU A 230 2.86 -17.07 9.16
C GLU A 230 4.22 -17.61 8.68
N MET A 231 5.26 -17.49 9.50
CA MET A 231 6.60 -17.99 9.20
C MET A 231 6.63 -19.52 9.02
N VAL A 232 5.99 -20.26 9.93
CA VAL A 232 5.87 -21.73 9.84
C VAL A 232 5.11 -22.11 8.57
N GLN A 233 3.97 -21.48 8.31
CA GLN A 233 3.16 -21.72 7.11
C GLN A 233 3.94 -21.41 5.82
N LEU A 234 4.73 -20.33 5.80
CA LEU A 234 5.56 -19.96 4.65
C LEU A 234 6.64 -21.01 4.37
N ARG A 235 7.34 -21.50 5.41
CA ARG A 235 8.36 -22.54 5.28
C ARG A 235 7.77 -23.85 4.77
N MET A 236 6.63 -24.26 5.32
CA MET A 236 5.89 -25.44 4.89
C MET A 236 5.43 -25.31 3.44
N THR A 237 4.82 -24.18 3.07
CA THR A 237 4.36 -23.88 1.70
C THR A 237 5.52 -23.92 0.70
N ARG A 238 6.67 -23.34 1.05
CA ARG A 238 7.85 -23.37 0.18
C ARG A 238 8.39 -24.79 -0.02
N TRP A 239 8.43 -25.60 1.04
CA TRP A 239 8.82 -27.01 0.94
C TRP A 239 7.86 -27.79 0.04
N LEU A 240 6.55 -27.58 0.20
CA LEU A 240 5.49 -28.20 -0.60
C LEU A 240 5.60 -27.88 -2.08
N ILE A 241 5.77 -26.60 -2.41
CA ILE A 241 6.00 -26.15 -3.79
C ILE A 241 7.24 -26.85 -4.36
N GLY A 242 8.35 -26.86 -3.62
CA GLY A 242 9.57 -27.52 -4.06
C GLY A 242 9.40 -29.04 -4.29
N MET A 243 8.63 -29.72 -3.45
CA MET A 243 8.31 -31.14 -3.63
C MET A 243 7.43 -31.37 -4.85
N ALA A 244 6.34 -30.61 -5.00
CA ALA A 244 5.43 -30.71 -6.14
C ALA A 244 6.13 -30.39 -7.46
N THR A 245 7.04 -29.41 -7.49
CA THR A 245 7.87 -29.11 -8.66
C THR A 245 8.77 -30.28 -9.05
N ARG A 246 9.46 -30.91 -8.10
CA ARG A 246 10.31 -32.09 -8.38
C ARG A 246 9.48 -33.27 -8.86
N GLU A 247 8.33 -33.52 -8.25
CA GLU A 247 7.43 -34.60 -8.66
C GLU A 247 6.89 -34.36 -10.07
N LEU A 248 6.45 -33.12 -10.37
CA LEU A 248 6.00 -32.74 -11.71
C LEU A 248 7.10 -32.94 -12.76
N GLN A 249 8.34 -32.56 -12.44
CA GLN A 249 9.50 -32.77 -13.32
C GLN A 249 9.75 -34.26 -13.57
N SER A 250 9.73 -35.09 -12.53
CA SER A 250 9.85 -36.55 -12.65
C SER A 250 8.74 -37.16 -13.51
N MET A 251 7.50 -36.65 -13.38
CA MET A 251 6.37 -37.08 -14.22
C MET A 251 6.49 -36.60 -15.67
N LYS A 252 7.09 -35.42 -15.92
CA LYS A 252 7.42 -34.94 -17.27
C LYS A 252 8.47 -35.84 -17.94
N GLU A 253 9.49 -36.30 -17.20
CA GLU A 253 10.53 -37.21 -17.71
C GLU A 253 9.99 -38.62 -18.03
N HIS A 254 9.04 -39.10 -17.25
CA HIS A 254 8.40 -40.41 -17.44
C HIS A 254 6.98 -40.28 -18.01
N ALA A 255 6.78 -39.30 -18.91
CA ALA A 255 5.48 -39.01 -19.48
C ALA A 255 4.93 -40.20 -20.29
N SER A 256 3.68 -40.56 -20.03
CA SER A 256 2.96 -41.63 -20.75
C SER A 256 1.48 -41.28 -20.90
N GLU A 257 0.78 -41.94 -21.82
CA GLU A 257 -0.66 -41.71 -21.97
C GLU A 257 -1.49 -42.22 -20.77
N ALA A 258 -0.90 -42.99 -19.86
CA ALA A 258 -1.57 -43.40 -18.64
C ALA A 258 -1.51 -42.34 -17.52
N ASN A 259 -0.49 -41.46 -17.51
CA ASN A 259 -0.23 -40.54 -16.39
C ASN A 259 -0.45 -39.04 -16.71
N TRP A 260 -0.89 -38.70 -17.92
CA TRP A 260 -1.03 -37.29 -18.32
C TRP A 260 -2.05 -36.52 -17.47
N LYS A 261 -3.17 -37.15 -17.06
CA LYS A 261 -4.19 -36.52 -16.20
C LYS A 261 -3.63 -36.17 -14.84
N ASP A 262 -2.91 -37.10 -14.23
CA ASP A 262 -2.28 -36.91 -12.93
C ASP A 262 -1.21 -35.82 -12.99
N ARG A 263 -0.41 -35.79 -14.07
CA ARG A 263 0.60 -34.76 -14.31
C ARG A 263 -0.04 -33.37 -14.40
N MET A 264 -1.10 -33.24 -15.18
CA MET A 264 -1.81 -31.97 -15.35
C MET A 264 -2.55 -31.54 -14.08
N GLY A 265 -3.13 -32.48 -13.33
CA GLY A 265 -3.72 -32.20 -12.02
C GLY A 265 -2.69 -31.68 -11.01
N LEU A 266 -1.49 -32.29 -10.99
CA LEU A 266 -0.38 -31.78 -10.18
C LEU A 266 0.07 -30.38 -10.62
N GLN A 267 0.13 -30.13 -11.93
CA GLN A 267 0.51 -28.84 -12.48
C GLN A 267 -0.51 -27.73 -12.15
N ASP A 268 -1.82 -28.02 -12.23
CA ASP A 268 -2.89 -27.10 -11.77
C ASP A 268 -2.70 -26.78 -10.29
N ASN A 269 -2.56 -27.80 -9.44
CA ASN A 269 -2.39 -27.61 -8.00
C ASN A 269 -1.11 -26.81 -7.67
N LEU A 270 0.01 -27.10 -8.34
CA LEU A 270 1.26 -26.35 -8.19
C LEU A 270 1.10 -24.88 -8.57
N ALA A 271 0.45 -24.60 -9.71
CA ALA A 271 0.20 -23.23 -10.16
C ALA A 271 -0.70 -22.47 -9.17
N ARG A 272 -1.74 -23.13 -8.64
CA ARG A 272 -2.60 -22.55 -7.58
C ARG A 272 -1.81 -22.23 -6.31
N MET A 273 -0.95 -23.14 -5.84
CA MET A 273 -0.09 -22.89 -4.68
C MET A 273 0.83 -21.70 -4.91
N LEU A 274 1.46 -21.61 -6.08
CA LEU A 274 2.33 -20.49 -6.44
C LEU A 274 1.55 -19.17 -6.37
N ARG A 275 0.34 -19.13 -6.95
CA ARG A 275 -0.55 -17.96 -6.89
C ARG A 275 -0.95 -17.59 -5.47
N GLU A 276 -1.29 -18.57 -4.63
CA GLU A 276 -1.66 -18.36 -3.23
C GLU A 276 -0.48 -17.86 -2.39
N SER A 277 0.76 -18.27 -2.73
CA SER A 277 2.00 -17.79 -2.10
C SER A 277 2.47 -16.42 -2.63
N GLY A 278 1.75 -15.80 -3.56
CA GLY A 278 2.11 -14.52 -4.17
C GLY A 278 3.11 -14.61 -5.34
N ASN A 279 3.54 -15.81 -5.74
CA ASN A 279 4.38 -16.02 -6.92
C ASN A 279 3.52 -16.11 -8.20
N PHE A 280 3.03 -14.95 -8.65
CA PHE A 280 2.13 -14.87 -9.79
C PHE A 280 2.80 -15.25 -11.12
N SER A 281 4.07 -14.91 -11.32
CA SER A 281 4.80 -15.25 -12.55
C SER A 281 5.03 -16.75 -12.70
N GLY A 282 5.37 -17.45 -11.60
CA GLY A 282 5.46 -18.91 -11.58
C GLY A 282 4.11 -19.57 -11.85
N ALA A 283 3.04 -19.07 -11.24
CA ALA A 283 1.69 -19.57 -11.48
C ALA A 283 1.25 -19.37 -12.93
N GLU A 284 1.49 -18.18 -13.50
CA GLU A 284 1.19 -17.85 -14.88
C GLU A 284 1.92 -18.79 -15.85
N PHE A 285 3.22 -19.02 -15.62
CA PHE A 285 4.02 -19.96 -16.42
C PHE A 285 3.38 -21.35 -16.46
N TYR A 286 3.08 -21.94 -15.29
CA TYR A 286 2.51 -23.28 -15.23
C TYR A 286 1.08 -23.35 -15.79
N PHE A 287 0.25 -22.32 -15.62
CA PHE A 287 -1.09 -22.28 -16.23
C PHE A 287 -1.05 -22.09 -17.75
N LYS A 288 -0.11 -21.31 -18.29
CA LYS A 288 0.10 -21.17 -19.73
C LYS A 288 0.58 -22.49 -20.35
N GLU A 289 1.55 -23.16 -19.73
CA GLU A 289 1.96 -24.50 -20.14
C GLU A 289 0.79 -25.50 -20.07
N LEU A 290 0.06 -25.51 -18.95
CA LEU A 290 -1.06 -26.42 -18.74
C LEU A 290 -2.13 -26.23 -19.82
N LEU A 291 -2.57 -24.98 -20.03
CA LEU A 291 -3.58 -24.60 -21.03
C LEU A 291 -3.18 -25.11 -22.43
N LYS A 292 -1.92 -24.88 -22.82
CA LYS A 292 -1.42 -25.36 -24.11
C LYS A 292 -1.49 -26.89 -24.22
N GLU A 293 -1.00 -27.60 -23.21
CA GLU A 293 -0.99 -29.07 -23.23
C GLU A 293 -2.40 -29.68 -23.24
N VAL A 294 -3.35 -29.12 -22.47
CA VAL A 294 -4.75 -29.61 -22.48
C VAL A 294 -5.46 -29.25 -23.78
N GLU A 295 -5.21 -28.08 -24.37
CA GLU A 295 -5.75 -27.71 -25.68
C GLU A 295 -5.27 -28.64 -26.77
N ASP A 296 -3.97 -28.99 -26.79
CA ASP A 296 -3.39 -29.91 -27.77
C ASP A 296 -3.91 -31.35 -27.61
N LYS A 297 -4.22 -31.77 -26.37
CA LYS A 297 -4.65 -33.14 -26.05
C LYS A 297 -6.16 -33.37 -26.13
N GLN A 298 -6.96 -32.43 -25.63
CA GLN A 298 -8.42 -32.58 -25.47
C GLN A 298 -9.22 -31.57 -26.30
N GLY A 299 -8.56 -30.57 -26.88
CA GLY A 299 -9.22 -29.51 -27.63
C GLY A 299 -9.65 -28.33 -26.77
N LYS A 300 -10.11 -27.27 -27.46
CA LYS A 300 -10.44 -25.97 -26.86
C LYS A 300 -11.66 -25.96 -25.95
N GLU A 301 -12.61 -26.84 -26.24
CA GLU A 301 -13.94 -26.90 -25.61
C GLU A 301 -14.04 -27.94 -24.48
N ASP A 302 -12.94 -28.62 -24.14
CA ASP A 302 -12.91 -29.56 -23.02
C ASP A 302 -13.00 -28.83 -21.67
N ALA A 303 -13.64 -29.47 -20.69
CA ALA A 303 -13.82 -28.90 -19.36
C ALA A 303 -12.49 -28.59 -18.65
N MET A 304 -11.45 -29.42 -18.84
CA MET A 304 -10.13 -29.19 -18.27
C MET A 304 -9.45 -27.98 -18.91
N THR A 305 -9.60 -27.82 -20.22
CA THR A 305 -9.12 -26.65 -20.98
C THR A 305 -9.76 -25.36 -20.48
N MET A 306 -11.10 -25.31 -20.39
CA MET A 306 -11.80 -24.12 -19.92
C MET A 306 -11.47 -23.80 -18.45
N SER A 307 -11.24 -24.84 -17.62
CA SER A 307 -10.77 -24.67 -16.25
C SER A 307 -9.38 -24.04 -16.19
N ALA A 308 -8.41 -24.55 -16.96
CA ALA A 308 -7.06 -24.01 -17.04
C ALA A 308 -7.06 -22.55 -17.55
N LEU A 309 -7.87 -22.24 -18.55
CA LEU A 309 -8.04 -20.87 -19.07
C LEU A 309 -8.60 -19.91 -18.01
N ASN A 310 -9.63 -20.32 -17.27
CA ASN A 310 -10.17 -19.52 -16.17
C ASN A 310 -9.12 -19.32 -15.05
N GLN A 311 -8.34 -20.35 -14.74
CA GLN A 311 -7.29 -20.23 -13.72
C GLN A 311 -6.15 -19.32 -14.14
N LEU A 312 -5.77 -19.33 -15.42
CA LEU A 312 -4.84 -18.35 -15.99
C LEU A 312 -5.40 -16.93 -15.86
N ALA A 313 -6.67 -16.71 -16.21
CA ALA A 313 -7.33 -15.42 -16.11
C ALA A 313 -7.33 -14.87 -14.67
N VAL A 314 -7.69 -15.70 -13.69
CA VAL A 314 -7.64 -15.33 -12.25
C VAL A 314 -6.21 -15.02 -11.80
N THR A 315 -5.21 -15.71 -12.35
CA THR A 315 -3.80 -15.46 -12.03
C THR A 315 -3.33 -14.11 -12.56
N LEU A 316 -3.67 -13.80 -13.82
CA LEU A 316 -3.40 -12.51 -14.45
C LEU A 316 -4.09 -11.36 -13.70
N GLN A 317 -5.34 -11.56 -13.26
CA GLN A 317 -6.04 -10.60 -12.41
C GLN A 317 -5.26 -10.31 -11.11
N LYS A 318 -4.83 -11.36 -10.40
CA LYS A 318 -4.05 -11.19 -9.16
C LYS A 318 -2.66 -10.58 -9.40
N ALA A 319 -2.08 -10.80 -10.59
CA ALA A 319 -0.86 -10.15 -11.05
C ALA A 319 -1.06 -8.69 -11.50
N ASN A 320 -2.29 -8.16 -11.44
CA ASN A 320 -2.68 -6.84 -11.91
C ASN A 320 -2.54 -6.65 -13.45
N HIS A 321 -2.56 -7.74 -14.22
CA HIS A 321 -2.61 -7.74 -15.68
C HIS A 321 -4.08 -7.74 -16.15
N ILE A 322 -4.80 -6.65 -15.88
CA ILE A 322 -6.27 -6.59 -16.00
C ILE A 322 -6.76 -6.81 -17.44
N ASP A 323 -6.14 -6.19 -18.44
CA ASP A 323 -6.59 -6.31 -19.83
C ASP A 323 -6.45 -7.74 -20.37
N GLU A 324 -5.31 -8.41 -20.13
CA GLU A 324 -5.12 -9.81 -20.55
C GLU A 324 -6.09 -10.73 -19.79
N ALA A 325 -6.28 -10.50 -18.48
CA ALA A 325 -7.25 -11.27 -17.69
C ALA A 325 -8.69 -11.15 -18.24
N MET A 326 -9.09 -9.96 -18.69
CA MET A 326 -10.40 -9.73 -19.30
C MET A 326 -10.56 -10.51 -20.61
N GLU A 327 -9.55 -10.50 -21.48
CA GLU A 327 -9.56 -11.27 -22.72
C GLU A 327 -9.73 -12.77 -22.43
N ARG A 328 -8.96 -13.31 -21.48
CA ARG A 328 -9.06 -14.73 -21.09
C ARG A 328 -10.41 -15.08 -20.45
N HIS A 329 -10.97 -14.19 -19.64
CA HIS A 329 -12.29 -14.39 -19.06
C HIS A 329 -13.40 -14.36 -20.12
N ARG A 330 -13.31 -13.47 -21.12
CA ARG A 330 -14.26 -13.43 -22.26
C ARG A 330 -14.18 -14.71 -23.09
N ASP A 331 -12.98 -15.17 -23.43
CA ASP A 331 -12.77 -16.43 -24.15
C ASP A 331 -13.37 -17.62 -23.37
N CYS A 332 -13.03 -17.75 -22.09
CA CYS A 332 -13.58 -18.81 -21.23
C CYS A 332 -15.11 -18.76 -21.15
N LEU A 333 -15.70 -17.57 -21.00
CA LEU A 333 -17.15 -17.39 -20.96
C LEU A 333 -17.80 -17.81 -22.29
N GLN A 334 -17.22 -17.42 -23.42
CA GLN A 334 -17.73 -17.79 -24.74
C GLN A 334 -17.75 -19.31 -24.94
N ARG A 335 -16.64 -19.99 -24.62
CA ARG A 335 -16.54 -21.46 -24.71
C ARG A 335 -17.55 -22.16 -23.80
N ARG A 336 -17.65 -21.74 -22.53
CA ARG A 336 -18.63 -22.29 -21.58
C ARG A 336 -20.08 -22.09 -22.02
N ARG A 337 -20.41 -20.93 -22.60
CA ARG A 337 -21.75 -20.69 -23.18
C ARG A 337 -22.08 -21.67 -24.30
N GLN A 338 -21.12 -21.98 -25.17
CA GLN A 338 -21.31 -22.91 -26.27
C GLN A 338 -21.48 -24.36 -25.80
N VAL A 339 -20.67 -24.80 -24.83
CA VAL A 339 -20.63 -26.20 -24.37
C VAL A 339 -21.69 -26.50 -23.32
N LEU A 340 -21.86 -25.62 -22.34
CA LEU A 340 -22.67 -25.87 -21.14
C LEU A 340 -24.00 -25.11 -21.16
N GLY A 341 -24.12 -24.08 -22.01
CA GLY A 341 -25.26 -23.17 -22.06
C GLY A 341 -25.17 -22.01 -21.07
N GLU A 342 -26.05 -21.02 -21.24
CA GLU A 342 -26.04 -19.75 -20.49
C GLU A 342 -26.28 -19.92 -18.99
N ASN A 343 -27.13 -20.87 -18.58
CA ASN A 343 -27.57 -21.03 -17.19
C ASN A 343 -26.75 -22.06 -16.41
N HIS A 344 -25.72 -22.68 -17.00
CA HIS A 344 -24.88 -23.61 -16.24
C HIS A 344 -24.06 -22.87 -15.17
N GLU A 345 -23.90 -23.44 -13.98
CA GLU A 345 -23.23 -22.76 -12.85
C GLU A 345 -21.80 -22.31 -13.18
N GLU A 346 -21.05 -23.11 -13.94
CA GLU A 346 -19.71 -22.70 -14.41
C GLU A 346 -19.75 -21.50 -15.38
N THR A 347 -20.78 -21.43 -16.24
CA THR A 347 -20.99 -20.28 -17.13
C THR A 347 -21.31 -19.04 -16.29
N LEU A 348 -22.23 -19.16 -15.33
CA LEU A 348 -22.62 -18.07 -14.42
C LEU A 348 -21.46 -17.62 -13.52
N GLN A 349 -20.56 -18.53 -13.14
CA GLN A 349 -19.32 -18.19 -12.43
C GLN A 349 -18.39 -17.39 -13.34
N SER A 350 -18.21 -17.76 -14.61
CA SER A 350 -17.44 -16.97 -15.58
C SER A 350 -18.05 -15.59 -15.82
N VAL A 351 -19.38 -15.50 -15.94
CA VAL A 351 -20.10 -14.22 -16.04
C VAL A 351 -19.80 -13.34 -14.82
N SER A 352 -19.90 -13.91 -13.61
CA SER A 352 -19.63 -13.20 -12.36
C SER A 352 -18.18 -12.71 -12.27
N ASN A 353 -17.22 -13.55 -12.66
CA ASN A 353 -15.79 -13.21 -12.64
C ASN A 353 -15.47 -12.06 -13.61
N LEU A 354 -16.00 -12.12 -14.83
CA LEU A 354 -15.81 -11.05 -15.81
C LEU A 354 -16.48 -9.75 -15.35
N ALA A 355 -17.67 -9.80 -14.76
CA ALA A 355 -18.36 -8.63 -14.21
C ALA A 355 -17.55 -7.96 -13.09
N VAL A 356 -16.98 -8.76 -12.17
CA VAL A 356 -16.07 -8.26 -11.12
C VAL A 356 -14.80 -7.65 -11.71
N LEU A 357 -14.24 -8.23 -12.76
CA LEU A 357 -13.03 -7.69 -13.36
C LEU A 357 -13.29 -6.35 -14.07
N LEU A 358 -14.38 -6.26 -14.82
CA LEU A 358 -14.82 -5.02 -15.47
C LEU A 358 -15.10 -3.93 -14.42
N SER A 359 -15.72 -4.27 -13.29
CA SER A 359 -16.02 -3.31 -12.22
C SER A 359 -14.78 -2.79 -11.48
N LEU A 360 -13.63 -3.46 -11.59
CA LEU A 360 -12.36 -2.98 -11.02
C LEU A 360 -11.59 -2.04 -11.96
N ARG A 361 -11.99 -1.93 -13.22
CA ARG A 361 -11.30 -1.03 -14.17
C ARG A 361 -11.48 0.42 -13.76
N ARG A 362 -10.40 1.20 -13.84
CA ARG A 362 -10.40 2.64 -13.59
C ARG A 362 -9.65 3.36 -14.73
N PRO A 363 -10.18 4.47 -15.28
CA PRO A 363 -11.51 5.02 -15.04
C PRO A 363 -12.61 4.07 -15.54
N LEU A 364 -13.77 4.08 -14.89
CA LEU A 364 -14.93 3.27 -15.27
C LEU A 364 -15.76 4.07 -16.27
N THR A 365 -15.76 3.68 -17.55
CA THR A 365 -16.54 4.37 -18.59
C THR A 365 -17.98 3.88 -18.62
N VAL A 366 -18.89 4.63 -19.25
CA VAL A 366 -20.31 4.26 -19.36
C VAL A 366 -20.48 2.91 -20.08
N GLU A 367 -19.72 2.67 -21.16
CA GLU A 367 -19.83 1.42 -21.94
C GLU A 367 -19.44 0.19 -21.12
N ILE A 368 -18.39 0.33 -20.30
CA ILE A 368 -17.88 -0.75 -19.44
C ILE A 368 -18.83 -0.96 -18.27
N PHE A 369 -19.39 0.13 -17.74
CA PHE A 369 -20.39 0.07 -16.71
C PHE A 369 -21.62 -0.72 -17.19
N ASP A 370 -22.11 -0.43 -18.39
CA ASP A 370 -23.25 -1.13 -18.99
C ASP A 370 -22.95 -2.61 -19.29
N GLU A 371 -21.76 -2.94 -19.80
CA GLU A 371 -21.33 -4.33 -19.99
C GLU A 371 -21.32 -5.09 -18.66
N ALA A 372 -20.67 -4.53 -17.62
CA ALA A 372 -20.58 -5.14 -16.31
C ALA A 372 -21.95 -5.26 -15.63
N ARG A 373 -22.80 -4.24 -15.73
CA ARG A 373 -24.18 -4.25 -15.19
C ARG A 373 -25.01 -5.36 -15.83
N SER A 374 -24.91 -5.53 -17.15
CA SER A 374 -25.58 -6.59 -17.89
C SER A 374 -25.12 -7.99 -17.42
N LEU A 375 -23.80 -8.18 -17.28
CA LEU A 375 -23.24 -9.44 -16.79
C LEU A 375 -23.64 -9.73 -15.34
N TYR A 376 -23.57 -8.76 -14.44
CA TYR A 376 -24.04 -8.94 -13.07
C TYR A 376 -25.53 -9.30 -13.01
N SER A 377 -26.37 -8.62 -13.80
CA SER A 377 -27.81 -8.92 -13.88
C SER A 377 -28.05 -10.35 -14.36
N LEU A 378 -27.31 -10.81 -15.39
CA LEU A 378 -27.38 -12.17 -15.88
C LEU A 378 -26.93 -13.19 -14.82
N ALA A 379 -25.83 -12.93 -14.13
CA ALA A 379 -25.31 -13.82 -13.08
C ALA A 379 -26.29 -13.97 -11.92
N VAL A 380 -26.89 -12.86 -11.44
CA VAL A 380 -27.87 -12.88 -10.36
C VAL A 380 -29.11 -13.66 -10.79
N LYS A 381 -29.74 -13.31 -11.92
CA LYS A 381 -30.95 -13.98 -12.40
C LYS A 381 -30.74 -15.47 -12.67
N GLY A 382 -29.61 -15.81 -13.29
CA GLY A 382 -29.25 -17.19 -13.56
C GLY A 382 -29.10 -18.01 -12.28
N ARG A 383 -28.38 -17.49 -11.28
CA ARG A 383 -28.19 -18.16 -9.99
C ARG A 383 -29.48 -18.25 -9.17
N GLU A 384 -30.30 -17.22 -9.20
CA GLU A 384 -31.64 -17.26 -8.58
C GLU A 384 -32.49 -18.39 -9.15
N ALA A 385 -32.42 -18.62 -10.47
CA ALA A 385 -33.17 -19.67 -11.14
C ALA A 385 -32.59 -21.08 -10.91
N THR A 386 -31.27 -21.23 -10.76
CA THR A 386 -30.60 -22.54 -10.71
C THR A 386 -30.33 -23.07 -9.32
N ILE A 387 -29.79 -22.23 -8.44
CA ILE A 387 -29.37 -22.59 -7.07
C ILE A 387 -30.23 -21.90 -6.01
N GLY A 388 -31.08 -20.96 -6.42
CA GLY A 388 -32.05 -20.29 -5.58
C GLY A 388 -31.61 -18.91 -5.08
N ALA A 389 -32.59 -18.03 -4.84
CA ALA A 389 -32.36 -16.65 -4.43
C ALA A 389 -31.74 -16.48 -3.03
N LYS A 390 -31.81 -17.50 -2.18
CA LYS A 390 -31.25 -17.49 -0.82
C LYS A 390 -29.92 -18.24 -0.70
N ASP A 391 -29.39 -18.81 -1.78
CA ASP A 391 -28.08 -19.45 -1.75
C ASP A 391 -26.99 -18.38 -1.47
N PRO A 392 -26.03 -18.64 -0.56
CA PRO A 392 -24.97 -17.70 -0.23
C PRO A 392 -24.19 -17.15 -1.43
N ARG A 393 -24.03 -17.93 -2.51
CA ARG A 393 -23.33 -17.51 -3.73
C ARG A 393 -24.16 -16.50 -4.52
N THR A 394 -25.48 -16.71 -4.60
CA THR A 394 -26.42 -15.76 -5.20
C THR A 394 -26.39 -14.44 -4.45
N LEU A 395 -26.50 -14.49 -3.11
CA LEU A 395 -26.50 -13.32 -2.25
C LEU A 395 -25.16 -12.56 -2.30
N TYR A 396 -24.03 -13.27 -2.35
CA TYR A 396 -22.72 -12.65 -2.52
C TYR A 396 -22.58 -11.95 -3.88
N THR A 397 -23.10 -12.55 -4.95
CA THR A 397 -23.14 -11.93 -6.29
C THR A 397 -24.00 -10.66 -6.29
N GLN A 398 -25.19 -10.72 -5.67
CA GLN A 398 -26.05 -9.55 -5.48
C GLN A 398 -25.35 -8.45 -4.69
N SER A 399 -24.62 -8.80 -3.64
CA SER A 399 -23.87 -7.83 -2.83
C SER A 399 -22.74 -7.15 -3.60
N ASN A 400 -22.07 -7.86 -4.51
CA ASN A 400 -21.05 -7.27 -5.38
C ASN A 400 -21.69 -6.40 -6.46
N PHE A 401 -22.82 -6.84 -7.01
CA PHE A 401 -23.57 -6.05 -7.98
C PHE A 401 -24.07 -4.74 -7.37
N ALA A 402 -24.63 -4.79 -6.17
CA ALA A 402 -25.09 -3.62 -5.43
C ALA A 402 -23.95 -2.62 -5.16
N ARG A 403 -22.78 -3.11 -4.75
CA ARG A 403 -21.59 -2.28 -4.57
C ARG A 403 -21.17 -1.60 -5.86
N PHE A 404 -21.18 -2.34 -6.97
CA PHE A 404 -20.83 -1.81 -8.28
C PHE A 404 -21.82 -0.72 -8.77
N LEU A 405 -23.12 -0.88 -8.51
CA LEU A 405 -24.11 0.15 -8.83
C LEU A 405 -23.85 1.48 -8.09
N SER A 406 -23.28 1.45 -6.88
CA SER A 406 -22.92 2.66 -6.13
C SER A 406 -21.68 3.37 -6.67
N GLU A 407 -20.91 2.73 -7.56
CA GLU A 407 -19.71 3.27 -8.20
C GLU A 407 -19.97 3.73 -9.65
N ALA A 408 -21.23 3.90 -10.04
CA ALA A 408 -21.59 4.29 -11.39
C ALA A 408 -20.88 5.59 -11.83
N PRO A 409 -20.38 5.67 -13.07
CA PRO A 409 -19.76 6.89 -13.57
C PRO A 409 -20.75 8.07 -13.63
N GLU A 410 -22.03 7.76 -13.86
CA GLU A 410 -23.15 8.69 -13.78
C GLU A 410 -24.05 8.29 -12.59
N PRO A 411 -23.73 8.71 -11.36
CA PRO A 411 -24.51 8.35 -10.20
C PRO A 411 -25.92 8.95 -10.25
N SER A 412 -26.91 8.18 -9.79
CA SER A 412 -28.31 8.62 -9.72
C SER A 412 -29.02 7.98 -8.54
N THR A 413 -30.05 8.64 -8.02
CA THR A 413 -30.86 8.13 -6.91
C THR A 413 -31.44 6.75 -7.20
N GLN A 414 -31.85 6.48 -8.45
CA GLN A 414 -32.39 5.19 -8.86
C GLN A 414 -31.36 4.05 -8.71
N LEU A 415 -30.10 4.30 -9.08
CA LEU A 415 -29.02 3.31 -8.94
C LEU A 415 -28.70 3.03 -7.46
N PHE A 416 -28.72 4.06 -6.63
CA PHE A 416 -28.55 3.90 -5.18
C PHE A 416 -29.73 3.14 -4.55
N GLU A 417 -30.97 3.39 -4.97
CA GLU A 417 -32.14 2.63 -4.52
C GLU A 417 -32.06 1.15 -4.93
N GLU A 418 -31.64 0.86 -6.16
CA GLU A 418 -31.41 -0.51 -6.63
C GLU A 418 -30.30 -1.19 -5.79
N SER A 419 -29.18 -0.49 -5.55
CA SER A 419 -28.08 -0.95 -4.68
C SER A 419 -28.58 -1.28 -3.27
N GLU A 420 -29.37 -0.41 -2.65
CA GLU A 420 -29.88 -0.62 -1.30
C GLU A 420 -30.82 -1.81 -1.20
N GLN A 421 -31.70 -2.02 -2.19
CA GLN A 421 -32.60 -3.17 -2.22
C GLN A 421 -31.83 -4.50 -2.30
N LEU A 422 -30.80 -4.55 -3.16
CA LEU A 422 -29.94 -5.73 -3.30
C LEU A 422 -29.13 -5.99 -2.03
N HIS A 423 -28.53 -4.94 -1.44
CA HIS A 423 -27.78 -5.08 -0.19
C HIS A 423 -28.67 -5.52 0.97
N ALA A 424 -29.88 -4.97 1.11
CA ALA A 424 -30.82 -5.35 2.17
C ALA A 424 -31.16 -6.85 2.09
N ARG A 425 -31.50 -7.34 0.89
CA ARG A 425 -31.77 -8.78 0.66
C ARG A 425 -30.54 -9.65 0.96
N ALA A 426 -29.36 -9.25 0.47
CA ALA A 426 -28.12 -10.00 0.66
C ALA A 426 -27.75 -10.13 2.15
N VAL A 427 -27.72 -9.00 2.87
CA VAL A 427 -27.31 -8.95 4.28
C VAL A 427 -28.31 -9.71 5.17
N GLU A 428 -29.61 -9.53 4.98
CA GLU A 428 -30.64 -10.22 5.77
C GLU A 428 -30.51 -11.74 5.63
N ASN A 429 -30.48 -12.25 4.39
CA ASN A 429 -30.45 -13.69 4.15
C ASN A 429 -29.09 -14.32 4.50
N LEU A 430 -27.96 -13.63 4.28
CA LEU A 430 -26.64 -14.12 4.70
C LEU A 430 -26.52 -14.16 6.21
N THR A 431 -27.04 -13.16 6.92
CA THR A 431 -27.04 -13.14 8.39
C THR A 431 -27.88 -14.29 8.95
N ALA A 432 -29.05 -14.56 8.36
CA ALA A 432 -29.90 -15.67 8.75
C ALA A 432 -29.27 -17.04 8.46
N ALA A 433 -28.59 -17.20 7.31
CA ALA A 433 -28.05 -18.49 6.88
C ALA A 433 -26.68 -18.83 7.50
N LEU A 434 -25.79 -17.84 7.65
CA LEU A 434 -24.38 -18.06 7.98
C LEU A 434 -23.94 -17.39 9.29
N GLN A 435 -24.84 -16.66 9.96
CA GLN A 435 -24.57 -15.80 11.12
C GLN A 435 -23.75 -14.54 10.75
N GLN A 436 -23.77 -13.56 11.65
CA GLN A 436 -23.18 -12.23 11.43
C GLN A 436 -21.66 -12.26 11.21
N GLY A 437 -20.95 -13.14 11.91
CA GLY A 437 -19.49 -13.24 11.84
C GLY A 437 -18.96 -13.99 10.61
N HIS A 438 -19.79 -14.53 9.73
CA HIS A 438 -19.29 -15.27 8.56
C HIS A 438 -18.59 -14.34 7.56
N PRO A 439 -17.45 -14.72 6.94
CA PRO A 439 -16.72 -13.85 6.01
C PRO A 439 -17.58 -13.23 4.89
N LEU A 440 -18.48 -14.02 4.29
CA LEU A 440 -19.42 -13.51 3.28
C LEU A 440 -20.38 -12.47 3.84
N THR A 441 -20.93 -12.69 5.04
CA THR A 441 -21.81 -11.72 5.72
C THR A 441 -21.05 -10.43 6.03
N LEU A 442 -19.81 -10.54 6.53
CA LEU A 442 -18.95 -9.38 6.81
C LEU A 442 -18.58 -8.59 5.56
N ALA A 443 -18.33 -9.27 4.44
CA ALA A 443 -18.09 -8.62 3.14
C ALA A 443 -19.34 -7.87 2.65
N SER A 444 -20.53 -8.46 2.78
CA SER A 444 -21.78 -7.80 2.40
C SER A 444 -22.14 -6.62 3.29
N LEU A 445 -21.89 -6.71 4.61
CA LEU A 445 -22.05 -5.59 5.54
C LEU A 445 -21.07 -4.45 5.23
N HIS A 446 -19.81 -4.77 4.92
CA HIS A 446 -18.81 -3.78 4.49
C HIS A 446 -19.27 -3.06 3.22
N ASN A 447 -19.67 -3.81 2.19
CA ASN A 447 -20.09 -3.25 0.91
C ASN A 447 -21.34 -2.37 1.04
N GLN A 448 -22.32 -2.80 1.83
CA GLN A 448 -23.53 -2.01 2.12
C GLN A 448 -23.19 -0.68 2.79
N ALA A 449 -22.31 -0.71 3.79
CA ALA A 449 -21.90 0.52 4.48
C ALA A 449 -21.14 1.46 3.53
N CYS A 450 -20.28 0.94 2.65
CA CYS A 450 -19.65 1.73 1.60
C CYS A 450 -20.68 2.36 0.65
N SER A 451 -21.69 1.61 0.20
CA SER A 451 -22.77 2.12 -0.65
C SER A 451 -23.55 3.26 0.03
N TRP A 452 -23.82 3.16 1.33
CA TRP A 452 -24.44 4.25 2.10
C TRP A 452 -23.59 5.52 2.16
N ILE A 453 -22.27 5.38 2.28
CA ILE A 453 -21.33 6.51 2.27
C ILE A 453 -21.31 7.17 0.89
N ASP A 454 -21.21 6.38 -0.17
CA ASP A 454 -21.22 6.88 -1.55
C ASP A 454 -22.55 7.60 -1.86
N ARG A 455 -23.68 7.06 -1.37
CA ARG A 455 -25.01 7.69 -1.49
C ARG A 455 -25.08 9.04 -0.75
N CYS A 456 -24.58 9.11 0.49
CA CYS A 456 -24.54 10.38 1.24
C CYS A 456 -23.68 11.43 0.54
N LEU A 457 -22.52 11.04 0.04
CA LEU A 457 -21.66 11.94 -0.74
C LEU A 457 -22.37 12.48 -1.97
N PHE A 458 -23.15 11.65 -2.68
CA PHE A 458 -23.91 12.05 -3.85
C PHE A 458 -25.13 12.94 -3.51
N GLU A 459 -26.00 12.49 -2.59
CA GLU A 459 -27.27 13.18 -2.31
C GLU A 459 -27.09 14.44 -1.45
N GLU A 460 -26.20 14.38 -0.46
CA GLU A 460 -26.07 15.40 0.57
C GLU A 460 -24.81 16.23 0.40
N GLY A 461 -23.84 15.79 -0.41
CA GLY A 461 -22.52 16.41 -0.49
C GLY A 461 -21.78 16.41 0.86
N SER A 462 -22.20 15.54 1.79
CA SER A 462 -21.79 15.58 3.20
C SER A 462 -21.51 14.17 3.72
N LEU A 463 -20.56 14.07 4.66
CA LEU A 463 -20.30 12.86 5.44
C LEU A 463 -20.79 13.03 6.88
N LYS A 464 -22.01 13.57 7.07
CA LYS A 464 -22.65 13.74 8.37
C LYS A 464 -24.07 13.17 8.35
N GLY A 465 -24.63 12.94 9.54
CA GLY A 465 -26.01 12.52 9.69
C GLY A 465 -26.21 11.02 9.92
N PRO A 466 -27.47 10.60 10.14
CA PRO A 466 -27.79 9.29 10.69
C PRO A 466 -27.38 8.13 9.77
N ARG A 467 -27.38 8.34 8.44
CA ARG A 467 -26.96 7.31 7.48
C ARG A 467 -25.44 7.07 7.55
N VAL A 468 -24.64 8.12 7.68
CA VAL A 468 -23.19 8.03 7.84
C VAL A 468 -22.84 7.40 9.18
N ASP A 469 -23.51 7.80 10.26
CA ASP A 469 -23.31 7.23 11.60
C ASP A 469 -23.57 5.72 11.60
N LYS A 470 -24.69 5.31 10.99
CA LYS A 470 -25.04 3.89 10.79
C LYS A 470 -23.99 3.14 9.97
N ALA A 471 -23.49 3.73 8.89
CA ALA A 471 -22.46 3.13 8.05
C ALA A 471 -21.13 2.95 8.81
N VAL A 472 -20.70 3.96 9.55
CA VAL A 472 -19.46 3.92 10.35
C VAL A 472 -19.59 2.91 11.51
N GLU A 473 -20.74 2.85 12.18
CA GLU A 473 -21.01 1.84 13.21
C GLU A 473 -20.93 0.42 12.63
N GLN A 474 -21.56 0.18 11.48
CA GLN A 474 -21.50 -1.10 10.78
C GLN A 474 -20.06 -1.46 10.38
N LEU A 475 -19.28 -0.52 9.83
CA LEU A 475 -17.88 -0.74 9.49
C LEU A 475 -17.03 -1.05 10.73
N ARG A 476 -17.26 -0.38 11.85
CA ARG A 476 -16.57 -0.66 13.12
C ARG A 476 -16.89 -2.06 13.65
N LEU A 477 -18.16 -2.48 13.55
CA LEU A 477 -18.56 -3.84 13.90
C LEU A 477 -17.89 -4.87 12.99
N VAL A 478 -17.88 -4.64 11.68
CA VAL A 478 -17.19 -5.51 10.72
C VAL A 478 -15.70 -5.59 11.04
N HIS A 479 -15.04 -4.46 11.30
CA HIS A 479 -13.61 -4.42 11.63
C HIS A 479 -13.31 -5.21 12.91
N LYS A 480 -14.12 -5.04 13.97
CA LYS A 480 -14.01 -5.82 15.21
C LYS A 480 -14.11 -7.32 14.95
N LEU A 481 -15.15 -7.77 14.24
CA LEU A 481 -15.37 -9.19 13.96
C LEU A 481 -14.29 -9.78 13.03
N ARG A 482 -13.75 -8.97 12.10
CA ARG A 482 -12.61 -9.36 11.26
C ARG A 482 -11.32 -9.50 12.07
N ILE A 483 -11.06 -8.62 13.04
CA ILE A 483 -9.92 -8.79 13.98
C ILE A 483 -10.05 -10.09 14.77
N GLU A 484 -11.24 -10.35 15.34
CA GLU A 484 -11.48 -11.55 16.16
C GLU A 484 -11.33 -12.86 15.36
N LYS A 485 -11.68 -12.87 14.08
CA LYS A 485 -11.65 -14.09 13.24
C LYS A 485 -10.42 -14.25 12.35
N LEU A 486 -9.93 -13.16 11.78
CA LEU A 486 -8.89 -13.16 10.74
C LEU A 486 -7.58 -12.55 11.25
N GLY A 487 -7.63 -11.79 12.34
CA GLY A 487 -6.50 -11.00 12.83
C GLY A 487 -6.42 -9.61 12.20
N LYS A 488 -5.60 -8.75 12.82
CA LYS A 488 -5.45 -7.34 12.43
C LYS A 488 -4.80 -7.18 11.06
N GLU A 489 -3.83 -8.03 10.73
CA GLU A 489 -3.03 -7.92 9.51
C GLU A 489 -3.70 -8.52 8.26
N HIS A 490 -4.86 -9.16 8.40
CA HIS A 490 -5.55 -9.72 7.24
C HIS A 490 -5.97 -8.61 6.25
N PRO A 491 -5.81 -8.79 4.92
CA PRO A 491 -6.12 -7.76 3.92
C PRO A 491 -7.53 -7.18 4.04
N ASP A 492 -8.54 -8.03 4.25
CA ASP A 492 -9.92 -7.57 4.48
C ASP A 492 -10.07 -6.71 5.76
N THR A 493 -9.32 -7.02 6.82
CA THR A 493 -9.33 -6.23 8.06
C THR A 493 -8.74 -4.85 7.82
N GLN A 494 -7.57 -4.81 7.16
CA GLN A 494 -6.89 -3.59 6.77
C GLN A 494 -7.72 -2.75 5.79
N GLN A 495 -8.45 -3.38 4.85
CA GLN A 495 -9.35 -2.68 3.93
C GLN A 495 -10.48 -1.96 4.67
N THR A 496 -11.11 -2.60 5.65
CA THR A 496 -12.12 -1.93 6.48
C THR A 496 -11.53 -0.80 7.31
N GLU A 497 -10.36 -1.01 7.91
CA GLU A 497 -9.64 0.03 8.67
C GLU A 497 -9.31 1.24 7.79
N LYS A 498 -8.81 0.99 6.59
CA LYS A 498 -8.53 2.01 5.58
C LYS A 498 -9.79 2.79 5.23
N LYS A 499 -10.91 2.11 4.96
CA LYS A 499 -12.17 2.80 4.63
C LYS A 499 -12.70 3.64 5.79
N ILE A 500 -12.64 3.15 7.03
CA ILE A 500 -13.00 3.95 8.23
C ILE A 500 -12.10 5.19 8.35
N SER A 501 -10.80 5.01 8.10
CA SER A 501 -9.82 6.09 8.14
C SER A 501 -10.03 7.09 7.01
N GLU A 502 -10.34 6.63 5.81
CA GLU A 502 -10.71 7.46 4.66
C GLU A 502 -11.96 8.29 4.96
N ILE A 503 -13.02 7.68 5.51
CA ILE A 503 -14.24 8.42 5.92
C ILE A 503 -13.88 9.45 6.98
N SER A 504 -13.08 9.10 7.99
CA SER A 504 -12.69 10.02 9.06
C SER A 504 -11.80 11.16 8.53
N HIS A 505 -10.92 10.86 7.58
CA HIS A 505 -10.07 11.85 6.91
C HIS A 505 -10.91 12.77 6.06
N LEU A 506 -11.83 12.24 5.24
CA LEU A 506 -12.76 13.01 4.43
C LEU A 506 -13.71 13.82 5.31
N GLN A 507 -14.20 13.30 6.43
CA GLN A 507 -14.98 14.09 7.40
C GLN A 507 -14.16 15.25 7.96
N LYS A 508 -12.91 15.02 8.37
CA LYS A 508 -12.01 16.09 8.82
C LYS A 508 -11.66 17.06 7.68
N GLN A 509 -11.51 16.56 6.47
CA GLN A 509 -11.26 17.38 5.29
C GLN A 509 -12.49 18.20 4.96
N MET A 510 -13.70 17.63 5.01
CA MET A 510 -14.99 18.29 4.84
C MET A 510 -15.40 19.13 6.06
N GLU A 511 -14.75 18.97 7.21
CA GLU A 511 -14.85 19.84 8.38
C GLU A 511 -13.80 20.94 8.35
N LYS A 512 -12.65 20.70 7.72
CA LYS A 512 -11.71 21.75 7.34
C LYS A 512 -12.27 22.55 6.18
N GLU A 513 -12.85 21.90 5.18
CA GLU A 513 -13.64 22.41 4.07
C GLU A 513 -15.08 22.69 4.50
N GLY A 514 -15.50 22.47 5.75
CA GLY A 514 -16.85 22.82 6.26
C GLY A 514 -16.78 23.86 7.38
N GLY A 515 -15.60 23.98 7.99
CA GLY A 515 -15.08 25.17 8.62
C GLY A 515 -14.46 26.14 7.60
N ASN A 516 -14.08 25.68 6.41
CA ASN A 516 -13.70 26.49 5.23
C ASN A 516 -14.82 26.54 4.16
N ASN A 517 -15.88 25.71 4.25
CA ASN A 517 -17.21 25.93 3.63
C ASN A 517 -18.22 26.30 4.71
N ALA A 518 -17.78 27.00 5.75
CA ALA A 518 -18.65 28.00 6.34
C ALA A 518 -18.78 29.12 5.28
N ASN A 519 -19.66 28.85 4.31
CA ASN A 519 -20.29 29.75 3.36
C ASN A 519 -19.36 30.56 2.42
N MET A 520 -19.27 30.13 1.14
CA MET A 520 -19.20 31.12 0.05
C MET A 520 -20.40 32.09 0.09
N GLU A 521 -21.51 31.72 0.75
CA GLU A 521 -22.64 32.60 1.03
C GLU A 521 -22.41 33.62 2.19
N ALA A 522 -21.30 33.56 2.95
CA ALA A 522 -20.99 34.48 4.06
C ALA A 522 -19.89 35.47 3.71
N PHE A 523 -19.21 35.25 2.59
CA PHE A 523 -18.19 36.15 2.08
C PHE A 523 -18.70 36.76 0.78
N ALA A 524 -18.83 38.08 0.75
CA ALA A 524 -19.47 38.78 -0.36
C ALA A 524 -18.59 38.85 -1.62
N THR A 525 -17.27 38.60 -1.52
CA THR A 525 -16.30 38.67 -2.62
C THR A 525 -15.07 37.76 -2.38
N TRP A 526 -14.32 37.41 -3.45
CA TRP A 526 -12.99 36.77 -3.34
C TRP A 526 -12.02 37.50 -2.39
N GLN A 527 -12.22 38.80 -2.21
CA GLN A 527 -11.39 39.60 -1.32
C GLN A 527 -11.51 39.19 0.15
N ASP A 528 -12.70 38.76 0.56
CA ASP A 528 -12.99 38.40 1.95
C ASP A 528 -12.47 37.00 2.28
N LEU A 529 -12.54 36.09 1.31
CA LEU A 529 -11.93 34.77 1.38
C LEU A 529 -10.41 34.86 1.54
N PHE A 530 -9.75 35.72 0.76
CA PHE A 530 -8.30 35.85 0.83
C PHE A 530 -7.81 36.46 2.15
N LYS A 531 -8.49 37.51 2.66
CA LYS A 531 -8.15 38.18 3.92
C LYS A 531 -8.35 37.27 5.14
N ALA A 532 -9.25 36.29 5.04
CA ALA A 532 -9.50 35.32 6.10
C ALA A 532 -8.41 34.24 6.19
N HIS A 533 -7.77 33.89 5.08
CA HIS A 533 -6.79 32.80 5.00
C HIS A 533 -5.34 33.27 5.02
N PHE A 534 -5.08 34.48 4.54
CA PHE A 534 -3.72 35.03 4.43
C PHE A 534 -3.68 36.43 5.06
N GLU A 535 -3.23 36.50 6.32
CA GLU A 535 -3.15 37.76 7.06
C GLU A 535 -2.05 38.70 6.51
N GLU A 536 -0.97 38.11 5.98
CA GLU A 536 0.17 38.81 5.40
C GLU A 536 0.85 38.01 4.28
N VAL A 537 1.37 38.72 3.28
CA VAL A 537 2.15 38.16 2.17
C VAL A 537 3.31 39.11 1.92
N SER A 538 4.39 38.91 2.68
CA SER A 538 5.59 39.76 2.62
C SER A 538 6.89 38.99 2.49
N THR A 539 6.82 37.66 2.45
CA THR A 539 7.96 36.76 2.27
C THR A 539 7.74 35.84 1.09
N ALA A 540 8.83 35.34 0.50
CA ALA A 540 8.75 34.35 -0.58
C ALA A 540 7.98 33.08 -0.20
N GLU A 541 8.12 32.58 1.02
CA GLU A 541 7.44 31.34 1.44
C GLU A 541 5.92 31.54 1.50
N GLN A 542 5.47 32.64 2.12
CA GLN A 542 4.05 33.02 2.13
C GLN A 542 3.53 33.20 0.70
N PHE A 543 4.32 33.86 -0.15
CA PHE A 543 3.96 34.05 -1.56
C PHE A 543 3.86 32.73 -2.33
N LYS A 544 4.78 31.79 -2.13
CA LYS A 544 4.76 30.44 -2.73
C LYS A 544 3.52 29.66 -2.31
N GLN A 545 3.17 29.68 -1.02
CA GLN A 545 1.98 29.02 -0.48
C GLN A 545 0.69 29.59 -1.11
N VAL A 546 0.60 30.92 -1.15
CA VAL A 546 -0.56 31.63 -1.72
C VAL A 546 -0.67 31.37 -3.22
N ARG A 547 0.45 31.38 -3.96
CA ARG A 547 0.47 31.06 -5.39
C ARG A 547 0.05 29.62 -5.66
N SER A 548 0.52 28.65 -4.90
CA SER A 548 0.07 27.25 -5.05
C SER A 548 -1.45 27.16 -4.90
N TYR A 549 -2.02 27.84 -3.89
CA TYR A 549 -3.46 27.88 -3.67
C TYR A 549 -4.21 28.50 -4.86
N MET A 550 -3.73 29.63 -5.39
CA MET A 550 -4.31 30.32 -6.56
C MET A 550 -4.34 29.43 -7.81
N PHE A 551 -3.24 28.72 -8.09
CA PHE A 551 -3.17 27.82 -9.24
C PHE A 551 -4.12 26.62 -9.13
N ASP A 552 -4.25 26.06 -7.93
CA ASP A 552 -4.95 24.81 -7.70
C ASP A 552 -6.47 25.00 -7.55
N THR A 553 -6.93 26.19 -7.11
CA THR A 553 -8.33 26.39 -6.69
C THR A 553 -9.01 27.72 -7.08
N GLY A 554 -8.28 28.75 -7.53
CA GLY A 554 -8.83 30.13 -7.51
C GLY A 554 -8.76 30.98 -8.77
N ALA A 555 -8.00 30.58 -9.80
CA ALA A 555 -7.75 31.48 -10.94
C ALA A 555 -9.02 31.85 -11.75
N ASP A 556 -9.86 30.87 -12.10
CA ASP A 556 -11.05 31.11 -12.93
C ASP A 556 -12.10 31.92 -12.18
N LEU A 557 -12.27 31.63 -10.89
CA LEU A 557 -13.23 32.36 -10.05
C LEU A 557 -12.79 33.82 -9.80
N VAL A 558 -11.49 34.09 -9.70
CA VAL A 558 -10.95 35.46 -9.59
C VAL A 558 -11.12 36.21 -10.92
N PHE A 559 -10.91 35.55 -12.05
CA PHE A 559 -11.17 36.10 -13.39
C PHE A 559 -12.63 36.49 -13.55
N ASP A 560 -13.55 35.56 -13.25
CA ASP A 560 -14.97 35.80 -13.32
C ASP A 560 -15.40 36.94 -12.38
N ASP A 561 -14.94 36.98 -11.13
CA ASP A 561 -15.24 38.07 -10.19
C ASP A 561 -14.82 39.44 -10.74
N LEU A 562 -13.64 39.52 -11.36
CA LEU A 562 -13.10 40.77 -11.90
C LEU A 562 -13.73 41.17 -13.24
N LEU A 563 -14.19 40.21 -14.04
CA LEU A 563 -15.04 40.45 -15.20
C LEU A 563 -16.42 40.99 -14.78
N HIS A 564 -17.10 40.33 -13.83
CA HIS A 564 -18.42 40.76 -13.33
C HIS A 564 -18.37 42.11 -12.61
N ALA A 565 -17.28 42.40 -11.89
CA ALA A 565 -17.07 43.70 -11.24
C ALA A 565 -16.67 44.81 -12.24
N GLY A 566 -16.49 44.48 -13.52
CA GLY A 566 -16.17 45.43 -14.59
C GLY A 566 -14.72 45.92 -14.58
N PHE A 567 -13.80 45.21 -13.90
CA PHE A 567 -12.37 45.48 -13.96
C PHE A 567 -11.74 44.94 -15.25
N LEU A 568 -12.36 43.93 -15.86
CA LEU A 568 -12.00 43.39 -17.18
C LEU A 568 -13.13 43.59 -18.18
N ASP A 569 -12.78 43.67 -19.45
CA ASP A 569 -13.71 43.45 -20.55
C ASP A 569 -13.74 41.96 -20.94
N GLU A 570 -14.65 41.61 -21.87
CA GLU A 570 -14.84 40.24 -22.35
C GLU A 570 -13.59 39.65 -23.03
N ASP A 571 -12.65 40.50 -23.46
CA ASP A 571 -11.37 40.10 -24.06
C ASP A 571 -10.25 39.94 -22.99
N GLY A 572 -10.57 40.09 -21.69
CA GLY A 572 -9.63 39.97 -20.59
C GLY A 572 -8.69 41.16 -20.44
N MET A 573 -9.03 42.32 -20.99
CA MET A 573 -8.27 43.56 -20.87
C MET A 573 -8.77 44.40 -19.69
N LEU A 574 -7.86 45.05 -18.97
CA LEU A 574 -8.21 45.93 -17.85
C LEU A 574 -8.95 47.17 -18.35
N THR A 575 -10.14 47.43 -17.82
CA THR A 575 -10.99 48.56 -18.23
C THR A 575 -10.58 49.88 -17.55
N THR A 576 -10.92 51.01 -18.16
CA THR A 576 -10.64 52.37 -17.63
C THR A 576 -11.79 52.98 -16.83
N GLY A 577 -12.76 52.16 -16.40
CA GLY A 577 -14.02 52.60 -15.79
C GLY A 577 -13.89 53.55 -14.58
N MET A 578 -14.97 54.29 -14.27
CA MET A 578 -15.00 55.29 -13.18
C MET A 578 -15.09 54.70 -11.76
N GLN A 579 -15.06 53.37 -11.60
CA GLN A 579 -14.96 52.73 -10.28
C GLN A 579 -13.60 53.09 -9.63
N PRO A 580 -13.48 53.13 -8.28
CA PRO A 580 -12.44 53.93 -7.63
C PRO A 580 -10.98 53.47 -7.78
N TYR A 581 -10.70 52.35 -8.45
CA TYR A 581 -9.44 51.61 -8.26
C TYR A 581 -8.61 51.27 -9.51
N ASN A 582 -8.96 51.76 -10.72
CA ASN A 582 -8.08 51.59 -11.89
C ASN A 582 -7.42 52.90 -12.37
N PHE A 583 -6.89 53.68 -11.42
CA PHE A 583 -6.20 54.94 -11.68
C PHE A 583 -5.00 54.79 -12.64
N MET A 584 -4.27 53.66 -12.56
CA MET A 584 -3.12 53.41 -13.42
C MET A 584 -3.55 53.12 -14.86
N ALA A 585 -4.61 52.32 -15.09
CA ALA A 585 -5.13 52.12 -16.44
C ALA A 585 -5.52 53.44 -17.09
N ARG A 586 -6.17 54.36 -16.36
CA ARG A 586 -6.53 55.69 -16.87
C ARG A 586 -5.32 56.57 -17.22
N ILE A 587 -4.20 56.42 -16.52
CA ILE A 587 -2.96 57.11 -16.89
C ILE A 587 -2.35 56.49 -18.15
N ILE A 588 -2.38 55.15 -18.25
CA ILE A 588 -1.84 54.40 -19.39
C ILE A 588 -2.62 54.67 -20.68
N THR A 589 -3.95 54.72 -20.60
CA THR A 589 -4.83 54.99 -21.75
C THR A 589 -4.92 56.46 -22.12
N GLY A 590 -4.39 57.37 -21.28
CA GLY A 590 -4.40 58.81 -21.51
C GLY A 590 -5.68 59.51 -21.03
N ASP A 591 -6.60 58.80 -20.37
CA ASP A 591 -7.81 59.35 -19.75
C ASP A 591 -7.51 60.27 -18.55
N THR A 592 -6.29 60.22 -18.00
CA THR A 592 -5.82 61.10 -16.91
C THR A 592 -4.35 61.46 -17.11
N VAL A 593 -4.04 62.76 -17.13
CA VAL A 593 -2.68 63.26 -17.43
C VAL A 593 -2.01 63.81 -16.17
N GLN A 594 -0.88 63.23 -15.78
CA GLN A 594 -0.01 63.76 -14.72
C GLN A 594 1.12 64.59 -15.34
N ARG A 595 0.96 65.93 -15.38
CA ARG A 595 1.92 66.84 -16.05
C ARG A 595 3.36 66.71 -15.52
N LYS A 596 3.54 66.47 -14.21
CA LYS A 596 4.88 66.27 -13.60
C LYS A 596 5.57 64.97 -14.04
N CYS A 597 4.82 63.99 -14.52
CA CYS A 597 5.36 62.69 -14.93
C CYS A 597 5.95 62.70 -16.33
N GLN A 598 5.62 63.68 -17.19
CA GLN A 598 6.09 63.72 -18.58
C GLN A 598 7.63 63.76 -18.67
N ILE A 599 8.27 64.54 -17.81
CA ILE A 599 9.73 64.61 -17.71
C ILE A 599 10.29 63.32 -17.09
N GLU A 600 9.64 62.79 -16.06
CA GLU A 600 10.10 61.56 -15.40
C GLU A 600 9.99 60.31 -16.29
N GLN A 601 9.13 60.32 -17.32
CA GLN A 601 9.11 59.25 -18.31
C GLN A 601 10.38 59.20 -19.17
N GLU A 602 11.04 60.34 -19.40
CA GLU A 602 12.25 60.38 -20.22
C GLU A 602 13.38 59.57 -19.57
N TYR A 603 13.40 59.50 -18.23
CA TYR A 603 14.37 58.71 -17.47
C TYR A 603 14.19 57.19 -17.58
N LEU A 604 13.08 56.71 -18.17
CA LEU A 604 12.94 55.29 -18.52
C LEU A 604 13.76 54.89 -19.77
N GLY A 605 14.21 55.88 -20.57
CA GLY A 605 14.95 55.61 -21.80
C GLY A 605 14.19 54.67 -22.73
N ALA A 606 14.84 53.60 -23.19
CA ALA A 606 14.26 52.59 -24.08
C ALA A 606 13.04 51.86 -23.46
N HIS A 607 12.96 51.77 -22.13
CA HIS A 607 11.86 51.12 -21.42
C HIS A 607 10.55 51.92 -21.45
N SER A 608 10.61 53.22 -21.81
CA SER A 608 9.43 54.10 -21.93
C SER A 608 8.40 53.61 -22.96
N SER A 609 8.82 52.76 -23.91
CA SER A 609 7.93 52.14 -24.89
C SER A 609 6.98 51.11 -24.27
N ARG A 610 7.38 50.46 -23.17
CA ARG A 610 6.65 49.34 -22.55
C ARG A 610 6.14 49.63 -21.14
N PHE A 611 6.75 50.58 -20.46
CA PHE A 611 6.41 50.94 -19.09
C PHE A 611 6.00 52.40 -18.96
N ILE A 612 5.28 52.68 -17.89
CA ILE A 612 4.91 54.02 -17.48
C ILE A 612 5.29 54.24 -16.01
N ILE A 613 5.83 55.41 -15.69
CA ILE A 613 6.01 55.89 -14.32
C ILE A 613 4.86 56.83 -13.94
N ALA A 614 4.26 56.62 -12.78
CA ALA A 614 3.19 57.46 -12.26
C ALA A 614 3.53 57.99 -10.86
N HIS A 615 2.98 59.15 -10.55
CA HIS A 615 3.03 59.76 -9.21
C HIS A 615 1.83 59.32 -8.38
N ASN A 616 1.96 59.44 -7.07
CA ASN A 616 0.80 59.33 -6.19
C ASN A 616 -0.12 60.56 -6.38
N LYS A 617 -1.29 60.54 -5.73
CA LYS A 617 -2.11 61.75 -5.64
C LYS A 617 -1.30 62.89 -5.00
N PRO A 618 -1.37 64.13 -5.52
CA PRO A 618 -0.59 65.25 -4.98
C PRO A 618 -0.77 65.44 -3.47
N GLU A 619 -1.99 65.29 -2.97
CA GLU A 619 -2.30 65.44 -1.55
C GLU A 619 -1.62 64.37 -0.68
N SER A 620 -1.39 63.18 -1.24
CA SER A 620 -0.67 62.09 -0.56
C SER A 620 0.83 62.34 -0.47
N GLU A 621 1.41 63.10 -1.41
CA GLU A 621 2.82 63.51 -1.36
C GLU A 621 3.01 64.70 -0.43
N ASP A 622 2.14 65.71 -0.52
CA ASP A 622 2.22 66.93 0.27
C ASP A 622 2.00 66.66 1.77
N MET A 623 1.12 65.72 2.11
CA MET A 623 0.79 65.37 3.50
C MET A 623 1.68 64.27 4.10
N TRP A 624 2.79 63.93 3.44
CA TRP A 624 3.75 62.90 3.92
C TRP A 624 4.31 63.17 5.31
N SER A 625 4.56 64.45 5.63
CA SER A 625 5.09 64.90 6.92
C SER A 625 4.00 65.35 7.92
N SER A 626 2.72 65.15 7.57
CA SER A 626 1.61 65.56 8.41
C SER A 626 1.60 64.78 9.74
N SER A 627 1.42 65.50 10.85
CA SER A 627 1.20 64.90 12.17
C SER A 627 -0.25 64.46 12.40
N ASP A 628 -1.15 64.71 11.44
CA ASP A 628 -2.55 64.32 11.51
C ASP A 628 -2.73 62.80 11.28
N PRO A 629 -3.24 62.05 12.28
CA PRO A 629 -3.50 60.62 12.15
C PRO A 629 -4.47 60.24 11.01
N SER A 630 -5.30 61.16 10.52
CA SER A 630 -6.23 60.92 9.40
C SER A 630 -5.52 60.64 8.07
N TRP A 631 -4.26 61.07 7.95
CA TRP A 631 -3.38 60.84 6.82
C TRP A 631 -2.52 59.58 6.97
N LEU A 632 -2.55 58.92 8.14
CA LEU A 632 -1.86 57.66 8.38
C LEU A 632 -2.43 56.58 7.47
N GLY A 633 -1.69 56.22 6.41
CA GLY A 633 -2.15 55.29 5.39
C GLY A 633 -2.76 55.88 4.13
N LYS A 634 -2.93 57.20 4.06
CA LYS A 634 -3.26 57.95 2.83
C LYS A 634 -2.05 58.73 2.32
N ALA A 635 -1.14 59.08 3.23
CA ALA A 635 0.18 59.65 2.92
C ALA A 635 1.07 58.62 2.21
N SER A 636 1.95 59.12 1.34
CA SER A 636 2.93 58.32 0.60
C SER A 636 3.83 57.46 1.52
N MET A 637 4.33 56.32 1.02
CA MET A 637 5.24 55.46 1.80
C MET A 637 6.63 56.09 2.00
N SER A 638 7.04 56.95 1.08
CA SER A 638 8.28 57.71 1.12
C SER A 638 8.07 59.07 0.49
N LYS A 639 8.93 60.03 0.84
CA LYS A 639 8.99 61.34 0.17
C LYS A 639 9.30 61.18 -1.32
N ASN A 640 10.10 60.17 -1.66
CA ASN A 640 10.34 59.73 -3.04
C ASN A 640 9.67 58.37 -3.25
N HIS A 641 8.49 58.38 -3.88
CA HIS A 641 7.71 57.17 -4.15
C HIS A 641 7.06 57.26 -5.54
N ARG A 642 7.27 56.25 -6.37
CA ARG A 642 6.68 56.14 -7.71
C ARG A 642 6.09 54.77 -7.95
N PHE A 643 5.22 54.70 -8.94
CA PHE A 643 4.65 53.47 -9.43
C PHE A 643 5.14 53.21 -10.84
N LEU A 644 5.63 52.00 -11.11
CA LEU A 644 5.97 51.53 -12.45
C LEU A 644 4.96 50.47 -12.87
N ALA A 645 4.32 50.62 -14.03
CA ALA A 645 3.35 49.66 -14.55
C ALA A 645 3.60 49.38 -16.04
N PHE A 646 3.12 48.23 -16.52
CA PHE A 646 3.10 47.93 -17.96
C PHE A 646 2.08 48.80 -18.70
N LYS A 647 2.40 49.16 -19.94
CA LYS A 647 1.42 49.80 -20.84
C LYS A 647 0.43 48.80 -21.46
N ASP A 648 0.78 47.51 -21.41
CA ASP A 648 -0.06 46.40 -21.86
C ASP A 648 -1.00 46.00 -20.71
N LEU A 649 -2.29 46.28 -20.86
CA LEU A 649 -3.30 46.22 -19.80
C LEU A 649 -4.05 44.88 -19.81
N ARG A 650 -3.34 43.76 -19.67
CA ARG A 650 -3.94 42.42 -19.67
C ARG A 650 -4.33 41.95 -18.27
N TRP A 651 -5.29 41.03 -18.21
CA TRP A 651 -5.71 40.33 -16.98
C TRP A 651 -4.55 39.77 -16.16
N GLU A 652 -3.55 39.16 -16.80
CA GLU A 652 -2.42 38.55 -16.10
C GLU A 652 -1.57 39.58 -15.33
N PHE A 653 -1.72 40.87 -15.65
CA PHE A 653 -1.13 42.01 -14.94
C PHE A 653 -2.12 42.70 -14.00
N CYS A 654 -3.24 42.04 -13.68
CA CYS A 654 -4.15 42.49 -12.65
C CYS A 654 -3.51 42.36 -11.26
N ASN A 655 -2.78 41.27 -10.98
CA ASN A 655 -2.03 41.14 -9.74
C ASN A 655 -0.81 40.22 -9.86
N ILE A 656 0.14 40.35 -8.94
CA ILE A 656 1.33 39.50 -8.84
C ILE A 656 1.00 38.02 -8.63
N LEU A 657 -0.16 37.71 -8.07
CA LEU A 657 -0.63 36.34 -7.93
C LEU A 657 -1.08 35.72 -9.26
N ALA A 658 -1.62 36.53 -10.17
CA ALA A 658 -2.12 36.09 -11.47
C ALA A 658 -1.03 35.97 -12.55
N ILE A 659 0.15 36.57 -12.31
CA ILE A 659 1.19 36.60 -13.32
C ILE A 659 1.70 35.19 -13.64
N GLY A 660 1.71 34.86 -14.94
CA GLY A 660 2.12 33.55 -15.44
C GLY A 660 1.16 32.40 -15.14
N ILE A 661 -0.09 32.70 -14.74
CA ILE A 661 -1.13 31.65 -14.59
C ILE A 661 -1.54 31.10 -15.96
N ASP A 662 -1.90 31.97 -16.90
CA ASP A 662 -2.37 31.54 -18.22
C ASP A 662 -1.22 31.40 -19.22
N SER A 663 -0.26 32.33 -19.21
CA SER A 663 0.94 32.34 -20.07
C SER A 663 2.10 31.46 -19.57
N GLY A 664 1.96 30.84 -18.40
CA GLY A 664 2.98 29.99 -17.76
C GLY A 664 4.02 30.75 -16.94
N SER A 665 4.57 30.09 -15.91
CA SER A 665 5.49 30.72 -14.94
C SER A 665 6.76 31.28 -15.58
N ALA A 666 7.25 30.70 -16.68
CA ALA A 666 8.41 31.20 -17.42
C ALA A 666 8.15 32.56 -18.08
N HIS A 667 6.93 32.78 -18.61
CA HIS A 667 6.52 34.06 -19.16
C HIS A 667 6.40 35.12 -18.05
N GLY A 668 5.75 34.76 -16.94
CA GLY A 668 5.64 35.62 -15.77
C GLY A 668 7.01 36.05 -15.21
N LEU A 669 7.96 35.11 -15.12
CA LEU A 669 9.32 35.37 -14.67
C LEU A 669 10.03 36.39 -15.57
N ALA A 670 9.94 36.22 -16.89
CA ALA A 670 10.54 37.14 -17.85
C ALA A 670 9.97 38.56 -17.71
N LYS A 671 8.67 38.71 -17.46
CA LYS A 671 8.00 40.00 -17.23
C LYS A 671 8.47 40.69 -15.95
N LEU A 672 8.57 39.96 -14.82
CA LEU A 672 9.07 40.54 -13.58
C LEU A 672 10.53 40.98 -13.68
N GLN A 673 11.35 40.19 -14.40
CA GLN A 673 12.75 40.55 -14.63
C GLN A 673 12.88 41.80 -15.50
N GLU A 674 12.02 41.95 -16.50
CA GLU A 674 11.96 43.16 -17.32
C GLU A 674 11.55 44.39 -16.51
N MET A 675 10.55 44.24 -15.63
CA MET A 675 10.10 45.29 -14.73
C MET A 675 11.21 45.71 -13.75
N LYS A 676 11.95 44.75 -13.19
CA LYS A 676 13.13 45.01 -12.35
C LYS A 676 14.18 45.83 -13.08
N ASN A 677 14.47 45.47 -14.34
CA ASN A 677 15.46 46.16 -15.16
C ASN A 677 15.04 47.61 -15.45
N ALA A 678 13.76 47.82 -15.82
CA ALA A 678 13.21 49.15 -16.07
C ALA A 678 13.23 50.04 -14.81
N ALA A 679 12.81 49.50 -13.66
CA ALA A 679 12.83 50.22 -12.39
C ALA A 679 14.26 50.60 -11.96
N THR A 680 15.19 49.66 -12.09
CA THR A 680 16.60 49.89 -11.77
C THR A 680 17.23 50.93 -12.71
N HIS A 681 16.89 50.89 -14.00
CA HIS A 681 17.32 51.89 -14.97
C HIS A 681 16.79 53.27 -14.59
N TRP A 682 15.50 53.37 -14.30
CA TRP A 682 14.86 54.63 -13.95
C TRP A 682 15.48 55.28 -12.71
N VAL A 683 15.64 54.52 -11.61
CA VAL A 683 16.24 55.03 -10.36
C VAL A 683 17.66 55.58 -10.57
N LYS A 684 18.44 54.98 -11.48
CA LYS A 684 19.81 55.46 -11.78
C LYS A 684 19.83 56.80 -12.51
N HIS A 685 18.79 57.14 -13.26
CA HIS A 685 18.75 58.33 -14.12
C HIS A 685 17.81 59.41 -13.59
N ALA A 686 16.88 59.06 -12.70
CA ALA A 686 15.98 60.01 -12.06
C ALA A 686 16.72 60.86 -11.02
N PRO A 687 16.72 62.20 -11.13
CA PRO A 687 17.43 63.08 -10.21
C PRO A 687 16.76 63.07 -8.83
N GLY A 688 17.58 63.11 -7.77
CA GLY A 688 17.10 63.22 -6.39
C GLY A 688 16.68 61.90 -5.72
N TRP A 689 16.94 60.76 -6.37
CA TRP A 689 16.72 59.42 -5.82
C TRP A 689 17.98 58.85 -5.18
N SER A 690 17.81 58.11 -4.09
CA SER A 690 18.88 57.25 -3.58
C SER A 690 19.29 56.20 -4.61
N PRO A 691 20.53 55.67 -4.55
CA PRO A 691 20.94 54.61 -5.46
C PRO A 691 20.07 53.34 -5.29
N PRO A 692 20.05 52.43 -6.29
CA PRO A 692 19.13 51.30 -6.31
C PRO A 692 19.22 50.35 -5.09
N ASP A 693 20.38 50.22 -4.45
CA ASP A 693 20.58 49.40 -3.24
C ASP A 693 19.88 49.98 -1.99
N LYS A 694 19.51 51.27 -2.03
CA LYS A 694 18.75 51.96 -0.98
C LYS A 694 17.30 52.25 -1.39
N THR A 695 16.86 51.68 -2.51
CA THR A 695 15.50 51.82 -3.03
C THR A 695 14.81 50.47 -3.03
N ALA A 696 13.64 50.38 -2.41
CA ALA A 696 12.86 49.15 -2.40
C ALA A 696 11.94 49.06 -3.62
N PHE A 697 11.93 47.89 -4.24
CA PHE A 697 11.01 47.49 -5.31
C PHE A 697 9.98 46.51 -4.73
N LEU A 698 8.74 46.97 -4.58
CA LEU A 698 7.71 46.29 -3.81
C LEU A 698 6.44 46.11 -4.63
N LEU A 699 5.85 44.93 -4.55
CA LEU A 699 4.62 44.57 -5.23
C LEU A 699 3.48 44.48 -4.22
N ALA A 700 2.35 45.06 -4.59
CA ALA A 700 1.13 44.96 -3.80
C ALA A 700 0.40 43.64 -4.08
N VAL A 701 0.06 42.91 -3.02
CA VAL A 701 -0.75 41.68 -3.13
C VAL A 701 -2.21 42.02 -2.86
N TRP A 702 -3.06 41.87 -3.87
CA TRP A 702 -4.51 42.01 -3.73
C TRP A 702 -5.06 40.73 -3.09
N PRO A 703 -6.04 40.83 -2.17
CA PRO A 703 -6.81 42.00 -1.73
C PRO A 703 -6.24 42.72 -0.50
N LEU A 704 -5.05 42.38 -0.02
CA LEU A 704 -4.50 42.92 1.23
C LEU A 704 -4.32 44.43 1.18
N THR A 705 -3.96 44.96 0.01
CA THR A 705 -3.70 46.39 -0.24
C THR A 705 -4.89 47.15 -0.82
N GLY A 706 -5.93 46.45 -1.30
CA GLY A 706 -7.07 47.05 -2.01
C GLY A 706 -6.75 47.53 -3.43
N VAL A 707 -5.61 47.11 -4.00
CA VAL A 707 -5.12 47.55 -5.31
C VAL A 707 -5.23 46.40 -6.32
N PRO A 708 -6.08 46.50 -7.36
CA PRO A 708 -6.37 45.41 -8.30
C PRO A 708 -5.51 45.45 -9.57
N CYS A 709 -4.38 46.17 -9.58
CA CYS A 709 -3.52 46.29 -10.76
C CYS A 709 -2.06 46.05 -10.38
N LEU A 710 -1.33 45.27 -11.18
CA LEU A 710 0.09 45.01 -10.97
C LEU A 710 0.90 46.26 -11.30
N HIS A 711 1.34 46.93 -10.26
CA HIS A 711 2.36 47.96 -10.35
C HIS A 711 3.44 47.76 -9.30
N LEU A 712 4.65 48.14 -9.67
CA LEU A 712 5.79 48.13 -8.79
C LEU A 712 5.88 49.47 -8.07
N HIS A 713 5.84 49.42 -6.75
CA HIS A 713 6.18 50.55 -5.90
C HIS A 713 7.70 50.68 -5.85
N ILE A 714 8.19 51.83 -6.30
CA ILE A 714 9.58 52.26 -6.20
C ILE A 714 9.65 53.22 -5.00
N VAL A 715 10.24 52.77 -3.90
CA VAL A 715 10.22 53.49 -2.62
C VAL A 715 11.65 53.76 -2.17
N ASP A 716 12.03 55.04 -2.07
CA ASP A 716 13.33 55.40 -1.51
C ASP A 716 13.31 55.20 0.01
N LEU A 717 14.09 54.24 0.51
CA LEU A 717 14.08 53.86 1.92
C LEU A 717 14.75 54.91 2.81
N ALA A 718 15.65 55.73 2.26
CA ALA A 718 16.35 56.77 3.01
C ALA A 718 15.42 57.91 3.46
N CYS A 719 14.23 58.01 2.86
CA CYS A 719 13.18 58.95 3.24
C CYS A 719 11.80 58.28 3.39
N SER A 720 11.80 57.05 3.90
CA SER A 720 10.58 56.32 4.26
C SER A 720 9.81 56.98 5.42
N GLY A 721 8.49 56.87 5.41
CA GLY A 721 7.60 57.43 6.43
C GLY A 721 6.72 56.38 7.12
N PRO A 722 5.89 56.78 8.10
CA PRO A 722 5.06 55.86 8.91
C PRO A 722 4.12 54.95 8.10
N SER A 723 3.68 55.39 6.91
CA SER A 723 2.87 54.57 6.00
C SER A 723 3.61 53.33 5.49
N TYR A 724 4.93 53.41 5.30
CA TYR A 724 5.75 52.28 4.85
C TYR A 724 5.73 51.15 5.89
N GLU A 725 6.01 51.46 7.15
CA GLU A 725 6.05 50.48 8.24
C GLU A 725 4.71 49.75 8.43
N ARG A 726 3.60 50.47 8.23
CA ARG A 726 2.25 49.89 8.33
C ARG A 726 1.92 48.94 7.17
N LEU A 727 2.40 49.26 5.97
CA LEU A 727 2.04 48.56 4.74
C LEU A 727 3.04 47.45 4.38
N ARG A 728 4.27 47.45 4.90
CA ARG A 728 5.32 46.49 4.53
C ARG A 728 4.90 45.02 4.60
N ARG A 729 4.05 44.64 5.58
CA ARG A 729 3.52 43.27 5.73
C ARG A 729 2.54 42.83 4.62
N LYS A 730 2.09 43.78 3.80
CA LYS A 730 1.17 43.58 2.67
C LYS A 730 1.87 43.79 1.32
N LEU A 731 3.18 44.01 1.36
CA LEU A 731 4.01 44.29 0.21
C LEU A 731 5.03 43.17 0.09
N LEU A 732 5.13 42.63 -1.12
CA LEU A 732 6.07 41.57 -1.45
C LEU A 732 7.29 42.18 -2.14
N PRO A 733 8.52 41.94 -1.67
CA PRO A 733 9.71 42.31 -2.41
C PRO A 733 9.74 41.68 -3.80
N LEU A 734 10.04 42.49 -4.82
CA LEU A 734 10.11 42.01 -6.22
C LEU A 734 11.07 40.82 -6.37
N ASP A 735 12.18 40.83 -5.64
CA ASP A 735 13.19 39.78 -5.69
C ASP A 735 12.71 38.47 -5.06
N ASP A 736 11.84 38.55 -4.05
CA ASP A 736 11.19 37.37 -3.46
C ASP A 736 10.18 36.78 -4.44
N ALA A 737 9.43 37.62 -5.17
CA ALA A 737 8.53 37.15 -6.22
C ALA A 737 9.29 36.46 -7.35
N ILE A 738 10.38 37.07 -7.83
CA ILE A 738 11.25 36.48 -8.87
C ILE A 738 11.80 35.13 -8.40
N ARG A 739 12.31 35.04 -7.16
CA ARG A 739 12.83 33.80 -6.60
C ARG A 739 11.81 32.66 -6.64
N VAL A 740 10.57 32.93 -6.23
CA VAL A 740 9.50 31.93 -6.26
C VAL A 740 9.18 31.49 -7.69
N LEU A 741 9.10 32.42 -8.65
CA LEU A 741 8.86 32.05 -10.04
C LEU A 741 10.03 31.28 -10.67
N GLU A 742 11.28 31.56 -10.28
CA GLU A 742 12.45 30.76 -10.68
C GLU A 742 12.37 29.31 -10.14
N GLU A 743 11.90 29.14 -8.92
CA GLU A 743 11.64 27.82 -8.33
C GLU A 743 10.50 27.10 -9.05
N GLU A 744 9.38 27.79 -9.32
CA GLU A 744 8.26 27.22 -10.08
C GLU A 744 8.71 26.70 -11.44
N VAL A 745 9.46 27.49 -12.20
CA VAL A 745 10.01 27.09 -13.51
C VAL A 745 10.89 25.83 -13.43
N LYS A 746 11.59 25.61 -12.31
CA LYS A 746 12.47 24.45 -12.10
C LYS A 746 11.74 23.21 -11.58
N GLU A 747 10.85 23.38 -10.61
CA GLU A 747 10.20 22.30 -9.87
C GLU A 747 8.96 21.75 -10.61
N ARG A 748 8.25 22.63 -11.32
CA ARG A 748 7.02 22.32 -12.06
C ARG A 748 6.91 23.27 -13.25
N PRO A 749 7.45 22.95 -14.44
CA PRO A 749 7.09 23.68 -15.65
C PRO A 749 5.59 23.47 -15.90
N ARG A 750 4.77 24.32 -15.27
CA ARG A 750 3.34 24.41 -15.54
C ARG A 750 3.25 25.13 -16.88
N ASP A 751 2.99 24.35 -17.94
CA ASP A 751 2.68 24.92 -19.25
C ASP A 751 1.49 25.87 -19.13
N ALA A 752 1.42 26.83 -20.05
CA ALA A 752 0.28 27.74 -20.19
C ALA A 752 -1.05 26.96 -20.09
N ARG A 753 -2.05 27.52 -19.39
CA ARG A 753 -3.41 26.96 -19.47
C ARG A 753 -3.83 27.01 -20.97
N PRO A 754 -4.35 25.90 -21.54
CA PRO A 754 -4.72 25.85 -22.95
C PRO A 754 -5.70 26.92 -23.38
#